data_AF-A0A7J9PQD3-F1
#
_entry.id   AF-A0A7J9PQD3-F1
#
_cell.length_a   1.000
_cell.length_b   1.000
_cell.length_c   1.000
_cell.angle_alpha   90.00
_cell.angle_beta   90.00
_cell.angle_gamma   90.00
#
_symmetry.space_group_name_H-M   'P 1'
#
loop_
_entity.id
_entity.type
_entity.pdbx_description
1 polymer ?
#
loop_
_entity_poly.entity_id
_entity_poly.type
_entity_poly.pdbx_seq_one_letter_code
_entity_poly.pdbx_strand_id
1 'polypeptide(L)'
;MNIKRIVSDLKKESWYAKLDAVNRLGNIVYESQDDADYVLNNLLIELESPKTVMQARTLWATNNIIKQYPQLAYKIVPHLLRLSNYDNKAIKEISNELLNKPLIQYAISRYNTILSKSIHSEDYYEKLGAIINIWKMAPVDPDLIDSILPELIESMINKNHLKIGIFSWILLESDDNETIEEIVDVINKVYLHLDFNAQYPPSYIKKLINSPDPVLNHVGLSSIEKNPENANNELMEDLLKLFTSENTDRFVKAKMFYTIGLLSKNKPYLKTILIHEANKTIKNEKDWLLTFAALIGFYLIEEKITNLELLHHSNSLIRAVAIQLIDSRSSEQILSAFADNHITVFISAIDRSIMRDVSDEIKLKFLNELSNPDNYPYMSENIDENSVTKLRDSVGDIVHSWDSEHWISKINLMNDLGNLAKNNQDYIDSSIDLIIKSMEDNYGMVRAQGLWIIRAILHNSNDPFYILEALDGHLEPILKINDPNVFVRLNYILILRNFAEFLKKIEGTEDKRSEIAGYLLYMALNDSTKLVSGVAKLVLKFDFDTEIDKKEINLDNFQKYLEAFPYSALGIIRYLLLQNQNDEKVISMFIDICRKYRDYGCDMFCILYGVDMDLTSESICEKLKEYSTCVSNEDQKSVKLIIKMHLNEHNWKVRMTGLSILEKISIMDPKIIDDFVIDLINIALSDRIFEIREFAGKLLEMIDYESPEIDRETSINYLFKKSDELLEIIKDGKFGVDEAFYALSIRTKEIDSIENLMSVVSKFKNDEHWYRRAYAYKILENLIKNPKADHYHYEIINWCLEATEDKNPVISGLSKGILEKLGRAVQPSCQKTAYDRIRRIENLLESGDWTVKVEALQSVRDFINEGHYGYLDIVMEKLDDPHWKVKNAALGILADIDPDLIKPAIPKIISLLNDGDESVILKTLLTLKKFGQKDMKILEKVMPQLDKLENYGTWSIKEEIMRLKLSYYNKLRQKH
;
A
#
# COMPACT_ATOMS: atom_id res chain seq x y z
N MET A 1 -15.04 29.25 -29.70
CA MET A 1 -15.23 30.41 -28.78
C MET A 1 -13.92 30.66 -28.04
N ASN A 2 -13.45 31.90 -27.83
CA ASN A 2 -12.11 32.13 -27.29
C ASN A 2 -12.08 31.98 -25.76
N ILE A 3 -11.83 30.75 -25.27
CA ILE A 3 -11.77 30.39 -23.85
C ILE A 3 -10.74 31.25 -23.10
N LYS A 4 -9.54 31.44 -23.68
CA LYS A 4 -8.47 32.26 -23.09
C LYS A 4 -8.91 33.70 -22.81
N ARG A 5 -9.73 34.27 -23.70
CA ARG A 5 -10.30 35.61 -23.51
C ARG A 5 -11.28 35.65 -22.33
N ILE A 6 -12.15 34.66 -22.17
CA ILE A 6 -13.11 34.62 -21.06
C ILE A 6 -12.37 34.38 -19.74
N VAL A 7 -11.36 33.51 -19.71
CA VAL A 7 -10.49 33.32 -18.54
C VAL A 7 -9.75 34.60 -18.17
N SER A 8 -9.35 35.42 -19.15
CA SER A 8 -8.74 36.73 -18.86
C SER A 8 -9.68 37.69 -18.11
N ASP A 9 -11.00 37.51 -18.25
CA ASP A 9 -12.00 38.29 -17.52
C ASP A 9 -12.04 37.91 -16.02
N LEU A 10 -11.64 36.68 -15.64
CA LEU A 10 -11.45 36.28 -14.24
C LEU A 10 -10.30 37.03 -13.55
N LYS A 11 -9.34 37.54 -14.34
CA LYS A 11 -8.18 38.27 -13.83
C LYS A 11 -8.44 39.78 -13.65
N LYS A 12 -9.65 40.24 -13.93
CA LYS A 12 -10.05 41.65 -13.75
C LYS A 12 -10.38 41.96 -12.29
N GLU A 13 -10.15 43.19 -11.86
CA GLU A 13 -10.49 43.64 -10.49
C GLU A 13 -12.01 43.66 -10.23
N SER A 14 -12.82 43.83 -11.28
CA SER A 14 -14.28 43.91 -11.15
C SER A 14 -14.90 42.54 -10.84
N TRP A 15 -15.45 42.40 -9.64
CA TRP A 15 -16.16 41.17 -9.25
C TRP A 15 -17.36 40.84 -10.13
N TYR A 16 -18.01 41.84 -10.75
CA TYR A 16 -19.11 41.60 -11.71
C TYR A 16 -18.59 40.97 -13.00
N ALA A 17 -17.44 41.43 -13.50
CA ALA A 17 -16.81 40.85 -14.68
C ALA A 17 -16.35 39.41 -14.41
N LYS A 18 -15.79 39.17 -13.23
CA LYS A 18 -15.45 37.81 -12.77
C LYS A 18 -16.67 36.91 -12.71
N LEU A 19 -17.79 37.38 -12.14
CA LEU A 19 -19.00 36.57 -11.99
C LEU A 19 -19.63 36.25 -13.35
N ASP A 20 -19.65 37.21 -14.28
CA ASP A 20 -20.06 36.96 -15.67
C ASP A 20 -19.15 35.94 -16.36
N ALA A 21 -17.84 36.03 -16.15
CA ALA A 21 -16.89 35.06 -16.67
C ALA A 21 -17.14 33.66 -16.11
N VAL A 22 -17.31 33.50 -14.79
CA VAL A 22 -17.68 32.21 -14.15
C VAL A 22 -18.97 31.66 -14.73
N ASN A 23 -20.00 32.51 -14.90
CA ASN A 23 -21.27 32.14 -15.52
C ASN A 23 -21.10 31.61 -16.94
N ARG A 24 -20.31 32.31 -17.75
CA ARG A 24 -20.07 31.93 -19.13
C ARG A 24 -19.29 30.64 -19.18
N LEU A 25 -18.22 30.52 -18.40
CA LEU A 25 -17.36 29.33 -18.32
C LEU A 25 -18.15 28.08 -17.91
N GLY A 26 -19.00 28.17 -16.87
CA GLY A 26 -19.83 27.06 -16.42
C GLY A 26 -20.95 26.61 -17.38
N ASN A 27 -21.21 27.36 -18.46
CA ASN A 27 -22.18 27.01 -19.51
C ASN A 27 -21.52 26.53 -20.81
N ILE A 28 -20.18 26.45 -20.86
CA ILE A 28 -19.45 25.99 -22.04
C ILE A 28 -19.53 24.46 -22.11
N VAL A 29 -19.61 23.95 -23.33
CA VAL A 29 -19.26 22.56 -23.67
C VAL A 29 -17.83 22.60 -24.21
N TYR A 30 -16.84 22.10 -23.46
CA TYR A 30 -15.44 22.15 -23.90
C TYR A 30 -15.15 21.11 -24.98
N GLU A 31 -14.29 21.48 -25.94
CA GLU A 31 -13.89 20.64 -27.07
C GLU A 31 -12.89 19.55 -26.66
N SER A 32 -12.07 19.79 -25.61
CA SER A 32 -11.11 18.85 -25.06
C SER A 32 -11.08 18.86 -23.54
N GLN A 33 -10.53 17.79 -22.95
CA GLN A 33 -10.24 17.73 -21.52
C GLN A 33 -9.22 18.81 -21.11
N ASP A 34 -8.22 19.09 -21.93
CA ASP A 34 -7.19 20.10 -21.63
C ASP A 34 -7.78 21.51 -21.50
N ASP A 35 -8.75 21.86 -22.36
CA ASP A 35 -9.46 23.13 -22.28
C ASP A 35 -10.32 23.20 -21.00
N ALA A 36 -11.00 22.11 -20.66
CA ALA A 36 -11.77 22.00 -19.43
C ALA A 36 -10.88 22.11 -18.19
N ASP A 37 -9.72 21.45 -18.19
CA ASP A 37 -8.74 21.49 -17.11
C ASP A 37 -8.13 22.89 -16.93
N TYR A 38 -7.74 23.52 -18.03
CA TYR A 38 -7.25 24.90 -18.03
C TYR A 38 -8.28 25.85 -17.39
N VAL A 39 -9.56 25.72 -17.74
CA VAL A 39 -10.60 26.54 -17.14
C VAL A 39 -10.86 26.18 -15.69
N LEU A 40 -10.91 24.89 -15.35
CA LEU A 40 -11.10 24.41 -13.99
C LEU A 40 -10.05 25.02 -13.04
N ASN A 41 -8.77 24.94 -13.40
CA ASN A 41 -7.69 25.49 -12.58
C ASN A 41 -7.88 27.00 -12.31
N ASN A 42 -8.37 27.77 -13.30
CA ASN A 42 -8.65 29.20 -13.12
C ASN A 42 -9.94 29.46 -12.32
N LEU A 43 -10.93 28.57 -12.36
CA LEU A 43 -12.14 28.68 -11.55
C LEU A 43 -11.87 28.33 -10.09
N LEU A 44 -11.04 27.33 -9.80
CA LEU A 44 -10.72 26.93 -8.42
C LEU A 44 -10.15 28.09 -7.59
N ILE A 45 -9.41 29.01 -8.21
CA ILE A 45 -8.96 30.27 -7.60
C ILE A 45 -10.12 31.11 -7.04
N GLU A 46 -11.24 31.19 -7.76
CA GLU A 46 -12.39 32.01 -7.37
C GLU A 46 -13.21 31.41 -6.21
N LEU A 47 -12.90 30.18 -5.76
CA LEU A 47 -13.43 29.63 -4.50
C LEU A 47 -12.89 30.37 -3.26
N GLU A 48 -11.79 31.09 -3.40
CA GLU A 48 -11.22 31.95 -2.34
C GLU A 48 -11.86 33.35 -2.30
N SER A 49 -12.83 33.64 -3.17
CA SER A 49 -13.48 34.94 -3.19
C SER A 49 -14.13 35.26 -1.83
N PRO A 50 -13.98 36.49 -1.30
CA PRO A 50 -14.65 36.90 -0.06
C PRO A 50 -16.18 36.98 -0.21
N LYS A 51 -16.70 36.83 -1.43
CA LYS A 51 -18.13 36.89 -1.73
C LYS A 51 -18.70 35.48 -1.85
N THR A 52 -19.60 35.13 -0.94
CA THR A 52 -20.36 33.87 -0.95
C THR A 52 -21.03 33.58 -2.29
N VAL A 53 -21.59 34.60 -2.96
CA VAL A 53 -22.22 34.45 -4.29
C VAL A 53 -21.23 33.99 -5.35
N MET A 54 -19.98 34.50 -5.30
CA MET A 54 -18.93 34.06 -6.21
C MET A 54 -18.59 32.59 -5.94
N GLN A 55 -18.32 32.25 -4.68
CA GLN A 55 -17.97 30.88 -4.27
C GLN A 55 -19.05 29.87 -4.71
N ALA A 56 -20.32 30.14 -4.40
CA ALA A 56 -21.44 29.29 -4.80
C ALA A 56 -21.54 29.14 -6.32
N ARG A 57 -21.30 30.23 -7.07
CA ARG A 57 -21.38 30.19 -8.53
C ARG A 57 -20.19 29.49 -9.17
N THR A 58 -19.01 29.61 -8.59
CA THR A 58 -17.82 28.88 -8.96
C THR A 58 -18.00 27.38 -8.71
N LEU A 59 -18.54 26.99 -7.55
CA LEU A 59 -18.89 25.58 -7.27
C LEU A 59 -19.88 25.02 -8.29
N TRP A 60 -20.90 25.80 -8.68
CA TRP A 60 -21.83 25.42 -9.74
C TRP A 60 -21.11 25.24 -11.09
N ALA A 61 -20.25 26.18 -11.48
CA ALA A 61 -19.53 26.13 -12.74
C ALA A 61 -18.61 24.90 -12.76
N THR A 62 -17.81 24.70 -11.72
CA THR A 62 -16.93 23.53 -11.59
C THR A 62 -17.71 22.22 -11.62
N ASN A 63 -18.86 22.15 -10.93
CA ASN A 63 -19.72 20.97 -10.98
C ASN A 63 -20.23 20.66 -12.42
N ASN A 64 -20.42 21.66 -13.27
CA ASN A 64 -20.75 21.41 -14.69
C ASN A 64 -19.54 20.93 -15.48
N ILE A 65 -18.34 21.46 -15.22
CA ILE A 65 -17.10 21.00 -15.86
C ILE A 65 -16.86 19.53 -15.53
N ILE A 66 -16.89 19.14 -14.26
CA ILE A 66 -16.64 17.76 -13.84
C ILE A 66 -17.75 16.80 -14.29
N LYS A 67 -18.98 17.29 -14.54
CA LYS A 67 -20.02 16.46 -15.19
C LYS A 67 -19.68 16.16 -16.65
N GLN A 68 -19.03 17.10 -17.34
CA GLN A 68 -18.57 16.89 -18.70
C GLN A 68 -17.28 16.06 -18.75
N TYR A 69 -16.37 16.30 -17.80
CA TYR A 69 -15.07 15.63 -17.67
C TYR A 69 -14.88 15.08 -16.24
N PRO A 70 -15.50 13.94 -15.91
CA PRO A 70 -15.40 13.24 -14.62
C PRO A 70 -13.99 13.10 -14.05
N GLN A 71 -13.02 12.86 -14.92
CA GLN A 71 -11.61 12.68 -14.59
C GLN A 71 -10.95 13.90 -13.93
N LEU A 72 -11.59 15.07 -14.00
CA LEU A 72 -11.12 16.28 -13.31
C LEU A 72 -11.66 16.40 -11.88
N ALA A 73 -12.55 15.49 -11.45
CA ALA A 73 -13.18 15.53 -10.13
C ALA A 73 -12.18 15.51 -8.97
N TYR A 74 -11.06 14.78 -9.09
CA TYR A 74 -10.06 14.71 -8.01
C TYR A 74 -9.44 16.07 -7.66
N LYS A 75 -9.37 17.00 -8.63
CA LYS A 75 -8.81 18.35 -8.43
C LYS A 75 -9.69 19.24 -7.55
N ILE A 76 -11.00 19.02 -7.55
CA ILE A 76 -11.94 19.80 -6.74
C ILE A 76 -12.11 19.23 -5.31
N VAL A 77 -11.85 17.93 -5.08
CA VAL A 77 -12.10 17.29 -3.77
C VAL A 77 -11.42 18.02 -2.59
N PRO A 78 -10.13 18.38 -2.65
CA PRO A 78 -9.47 19.09 -1.54
C PRO A 78 -10.12 20.44 -1.22
N HIS A 79 -10.65 21.12 -2.24
CA HIS A 79 -11.37 22.38 -2.06
C HIS A 79 -12.74 22.17 -1.43
N LEU A 80 -13.46 21.11 -1.82
CA LEU A 80 -14.75 20.79 -1.22
C LEU A 80 -14.63 20.42 0.25
N LEU A 81 -13.64 19.61 0.63
CA LEU A 81 -13.40 19.23 2.03
C LEU A 81 -13.11 20.44 2.92
N ARG A 82 -12.32 21.37 2.41
CA ARG A 82 -12.09 22.65 3.09
C ARG A 82 -13.39 23.44 3.23
N LEU A 83 -14.16 23.55 2.14
CA LEU A 83 -15.39 24.32 2.15
C LEU A 83 -16.54 23.67 2.94
N SER A 84 -16.50 22.35 3.20
CA SER A 84 -17.45 21.68 4.11
C SER A 84 -17.24 22.03 5.58
N ASN A 85 -16.05 22.53 5.93
CA ASN A 85 -15.73 23.03 7.27
C ASN A 85 -15.79 24.56 7.36
N TYR A 86 -16.28 25.24 6.31
CA TYR A 86 -16.33 26.70 6.26
C TYR A 86 -17.45 27.28 7.13
N ASP A 87 -17.21 28.45 7.73
CA ASP A 87 -18.17 29.13 8.62
C ASP A 87 -19.49 29.48 7.92
N ASN A 88 -19.45 29.72 6.61
CA ASN A 88 -20.66 30.04 5.87
C ASN A 88 -21.52 28.79 5.63
N LYS A 89 -22.67 28.72 6.31
CA LYS A 89 -23.63 27.62 6.22
C LYS A 89 -24.04 27.24 4.79
N ALA A 90 -24.26 28.22 3.90
CA ALA A 90 -24.71 27.93 2.54
C ALA A 90 -23.60 27.23 1.72
N ILE A 91 -22.36 27.68 1.85
CA ILE A 91 -21.22 27.07 1.16
C ILE A 91 -20.95 25.68 1.73
N LYS A 92 -21.02 25.54 3.06
CA LYS A 92 -20.91 24.24 3.73
C LYS A 92 -21.94 23.23 3.22
N GLU A 93 -23.21 23.62 3.08
CA GLU A 93 -24.26 22.76 2.55
C GLU A 93 -24.01 22.37 1.08
N ILE A 94 -23.66 23.32 0.22
CA ILE A 94 -23.34 23.04 -1.19
C ILE A 94 -22.14 22.09 -1.30
N SER A 95 -21.07 22.33 -0.54
CA SER A 95 -19.87 21.50 -0.58
C SER A 95 -20.14 20.08 -0.08
N ASN A 96 -20.91 19.94 1.00
CA ASN A 96 -21.34 18.62 1.49
C ASN A 96 -22.24 17.89 0.49
N GLU A 97 -23.14 18.59 -0.19
CA GLU A 97 -23.95 18.00 -1.26
C GLU A 97 -23.06 17.49 -2.41
N LEU A 98 -22.07 18.28 -2.82
CA LEU A 98 -21.12 17.89 -3.87
C LEU A 98 -20.25 16.71 -3.44
N LEU A 99 -19.72 16.71 -2.21
CA LEU A 99 -18.92 15.61 -1.67
C LEU A 99 -19.71 14.29 -1.68
N ASN A 100 -21.00 14.33 -1.37
CA ASN A 100 -21.87 13.14 -1.36
C ASN A 100 -22.29 12.67 -2.76
N LYS A 101 -21.90 13.36 -3.84
CA LYS A 101 -22.20 12.88 -5.19
C LYS A 101 -21.39 11.63 -5.50
N PRO A 102 -21.98 10.63 -6.16
CA PRO A 102 -21.28 9.40 -6.55
C PRO A 102 -19.96 9.69 -7.26
N LEU A 103 -19.94 10.62 -8.22
CA LEU A 103 -18.73 11.02 -8.95
C LEU A 103 -17.58 11.46 -8.04
N ILE A 104 -17.88 12.23 -6.98
CA ILE A 104 -16.85 12.71 -6.05
C ILE A 104 -16.39 11.57 -5.13
N GLN A 105 -17.31 10.74 -4.65
CA GLN A 105 -16.98 9.53 -3.88
C GLN A 105 -16.12 8.54 -4.69
N TYR A 106 -16.38 8.41 -6.00
CA TYR A 106 -15.55 7.64 -6.91
C TYR A 106 -14.12 8.21 -6.98
N ALA A 107 -13.98 9.54 -7.09
CA ALA A 107 -12.67 10.19 -7.13
C ALA A 107 -11.90 10.03 -5.79
N ILE A 108 -12.60 10.14 -4.65
CA ILE A 108 -12.04 9.99 -3.30
C ILE A 108 -11.41 8.61 -3.12
N SER A 109 -12.15 7.55 -3.42
CA SER A 109 -11.69 6.16 -3.22
C SER A 109 -10.54 5.73 -4.12
N ARG A 110 -10.17 6.54 -5.12
CA ARG A 110 -9.15 6.22 -6.15
C ARG A 110 -8.03 7.25 -6.18
N TYR A 111 -7.95 8.10 -5.16
CA TYR A 111 -7.09 9.28 -5.13
C TYR A 111 -5.62 8.93 -5.37
N ASN A 112 -5.11 7.83 -4.77
CA ASN A 112 -3.74 7.37 -4.95
C ASN A 112 -3.42 6.97 -6.39
N THR A 113 -4.32 6.24 -7.06
CA THR A 113 -4.12 5.85 -8.47
C THR A 113 -4.16 7.06 -9.39
N ILE A 114 -5.04 8.03 -9.11
CA ILE A 114 -5.15 9.25 -9.92
C ILE A 114 -3.92 10.13 -9.78
N LEU A 115 -3.38 10.26 -8.57
CA LEU A 115 -2.22 11.09 -8.29
C LEU A 115 -0.88 10.41 -8.51
N SER A 116 -0.82 9.12 -8.91
CA SER A 116 0.42 8.34 -8.98
C SER A 116 1.55 9.11 -9.66
N LYS A 117 1.36 9.53 -10.92
CA LYS A 117 2.35 10.33 -11.66
C LYS A 117 2.79 11.59 -10.92
N SER A 118 1.86 12.33 -10.33
CA SER A 118 2.19 13.60 -9.67
C SER A 118 2.95 13.36 -8.37
N ILE A 119 2.62 12.31 -7.60
CA ILE A 119 3.41 11.86 -6.43
C ILE A 119 4.84 11.48 -6.88
N HIS A 120 4.97 10.91 -8.08
CA HIS A 120 6.23 10.43 -8.64
C HIS A 120 6.96 11.47 -9.49
N SER A 121 6.43 12.69 -9.59
CA SER A 121 7.02 13.73 -10.44
C SER A 121 8.39 14.17 -9.89
N GLU A 122 9.35 14.34 -10.78
CA GLU A 122 10.61 15.01 -10.45
C GLU A 122 10.39 16.52 -10.19
N ASP A 123 9.27 17.08 -10.65
CA ASP A 123 8.91 18.46 -10.32
C ASP A 123 8.48 18.56 -8.85
N TYR A 124 9.30 19.28 -8.10
CA TYR A 124 9.12 19.53 -6.67
C TYR A 124 7.71 20.00 -6.29
N TYR A 125 7.11 20.92 -7.04
CA TYR A 125 5.82 21.51 -6.68
C TYR A 125 4.65 20.65 -7.12
N GLU A 126 4.76 19.96 -8.26
CA GLU A 126 3.78 18.96 -8.66
C GLU A 126 3.68 17.86 -7.59
N LYS A 127 4.84 17.38 -7.15
CA LYS A 127 4.97 16.40 -6.09
C LYS A 127 4.43 16.89 -4.75
N LEU A 128 4.84 18.09 -4.33
CA LEU A 128 4.35 18.68 -3.08
C LEU A 128 2.83 18.88 -3.12
N GLY A 129 2.27 19.34 -4.23
CA GLY A 129 0.83 19.49 -4.42
C GLY A 129 0.11 18.14 -4.29
N ALA A 130 0.64 17.07 -4.87
CA ALA A 130 0.08 15.72 -4.74
C ALA A 130 0.11 15.22 -3.28
N ILE A 131 1.24 15.35 -2.59
CA ILE A 131 1.39 14.96 -1.18
C ILE A 131 0.40 15.71 -0.29
N ILE A 132 0.27 17.03 -0.47
CA ILE A 132 -0.64 17.85 0.34
C ILE A 132 -2.10 17.50 0.05
N ASN A 133 -2.44 17.25 -1.21
CA ASN A 133 -3.78 16.82 -1.57
C ASN A 133 -4.12 15.49 -0.89
N ILE A 134 -3.18 14.54 -0.82
CA ILE A 134 -3.36 13.29 -0.08
C ILE A 134 -3.51 13.54 1.42
N TRP A 135 -2.68 14.42 2.00
CA TRP A 135 -2.81 14.81 3.41
C TRP A 135 -4.20 15.39 3.72
N LYS A 136 -4.73 16.27 2.87
CA LYS A 136 -6.09 16.82 3.02
C LYS A 136 -7.18 15.76 2.90
N MET A 137 -6.89 14.65 2.23
CA MET A 137 -7.82 13.53 2.04
C MET A 137 -7.78 12.53 3.19
N ALA A 138 -6.74 12.56 4.03
CA ALA A 138 -6.59 11.69 5.18
C ALA A 138 -7.83 11.60 6.10
N PRO A 139 -8.55 12.69 6.42
CA PRO A 139 -9.75 12.61 7.26
C PRO A 139 -10.89 11.80 6.62
N VAL A 140 -10.86 11.62 5.29
CA VAL A 140 -11.88 10.90 4.52
C VAL A 140 -11.45 9.46 4.26
N ASP A 141 -10.16 9.26 3.94
CA ASP A 141 -9.56 7.95 3.67
C ASP A 141 -8.14 7.90 4.27
N PRO A 142 -8.01 7.45 5.53
CA PRO A 142 -6.73 7.41 6.24
C PRO A 142 -5.67 6.55 5.56
N ASP A 143 -6.08 5.49 4.85
CA ASP A 143 -5.19 4.56 4.14
C ASP A 143 -4.41 5.26 3.00
N LEU A 144 -4.83 6.46 2.57
CA LEU A 144 -4.08 7.25 1.61
C LEU A 144 -2.76 7.74 2.21
N ILE A 145 -2.71 8.04 3.52
CA ILE A 145 -1.48 8.47 4.20
C ILE A 145 -0.42 7.37 4.08
N ASP A 146 -0.80 6.10 4.22
CA ASP A 146 0.13 4.98 4.17
C ASP A 146 0.95 4.95 2.88
N SER A 147 0.37 5.42 1.77
CA SER A 147 1.04 5.44 0.47
C SER A 147 2.12 6.51 0.34
N ILE A 148 2.01 7.60 1.10
CA ILE A 148 2.95 8.74 1.05
C ILE A 148 3.86 8.81 2.27
N LEU A 149 3.47 8.21 3.40
CA LEU A 149 4.21 8.28 4.65
C LEU A 149 5.66 7.80 4.52
N PRO A 150 5.95 6.66 3.84
CA PRO A 150 7.33 6.25 3.61
C PRO A 150 8.15 7.30 2.84
N GLU A 151 7.52 7.96 1.86
CA GLU A 151 8.15 9.01 1.06
C GLU A 151 8.39 10.30 1.85
N LEU A 152 7.46 10.67 2.73
CA LEU A 152 7.64 11.77 3.68
C LEU A 152 8.83 11.50 4.60
N ILE A 153 8.88 10.31 5.19
CA ILE A 153 9.98 9.89 6.10
C ILE A 153 11.32 9.89 5.38
N GLU A 154 11.39 9.33 4.17
CA GLU A 154 12.61 9.34 3.35
C GLU A 154 13.08 10.77 3.04
N SER A 155 12.14 11.65 2.71
CA SER A 155 12.40 13.08 2.46
C SER A 155 12.97 13.80 3.69
N MET A 156 12.56 13.42 4.91
CA MET A 156 13.13 13.96 6.15
C MET A 156 14.62 13.64 6.30
N ILE A 157 15.08 12.52 5.76
CA ILE A 157 16.43 11.98 5.91
C ILE A 157 17.35 12.49 4.79
N ASN A 158 16.80 12.70 3.59
CA ASN A 158 17.56 13.11 2.41
C ASN A 158 17.68 14.64 2.29
N LYS A 159 18.84 15.19 2.68
CA LYS A 159 19.16 16.64 2.65
C LYS A 159 18.98 17.31 1.27
N ASN A 160 19.03 16.56 0.17
CA ASN A 160 18.94 17.09 -1.19
C ASN A 160 17.56 17.70 -1.51
N HIS A 161 16.52 17.35 -0.75
CA HIS A 161 15.18 17.90 -0.92
C HIS A 161 14.79 18.83 0.23
N LEU A 162 15.69 19.69 0.71
CA LEU A 162 15.46 20.55 1.88
C LEU A 162 14.06 21.17 1.95
N LYS A 163 13.47 21.60 0.83
CA LYS A 163 12.09 22.09 0.83
C LYS A 163 11.02 21.01 1.09
N ILE A 164 11.10 19.84 0.44
CA ILE A 164 10.18 18.71 0.71
C ILE A 164 10.42 18.23 2.13
N GLY A 165 11.68 18.14 2.56
CA GLY A 165 12.09 17.76 3.90
C GLY A 165 11.46 18.67 4.95
N ILE A 166 11.52 19.99 4.77
CA ILE A 166 10.86 20.95 5.69
C ILE A 166 9.35 20.71 5.77
N PHE A 167 8.67 20.54 4.65
CA PHE A 167 7.22 20.26 4.69
C PHE A 167 6.91 18.89 5.29
N SER A 168 7.75 17.89 5.04
CA SER A 168 7.61 16.55 5.63
C SER A 168 7.78 16.62 7.14
N TRP A 169 8.77 17.38 7.62
CA TRP A 169 8.99 17.66 9.04
C TRP A 169 7.76 18.32 9.65
N ILE A 170 7.24 19.39 9.03
CA ILE A 170 6.07 20.10 9.54
C ILE A 170 4.84 19.19 9.59
N LEU A 171 4.58 18.41 8.54
CA LEU A 171 3.42 17.52 8.47
C LEU A 171 3.48 16.37 9.49
N LEU A 172 4.67 15.82 9.75
CA LEU A 172 4.83 14.63 10.60
C LEU A 172 5.04 14.95 12.09
N GLU A 173 5.61 16.11 12.43
CA GLU A 173 6.09 16.38 13.80
C GLU A 173 5.43 17.57 14.49
N SER A 174 4.63 18.36 13.77
CA SER A 174 3.96 19.50 14.38
C SER A 174 2.71 19.02 15.13
N ASP A 175 2.69 19.24 16.44
CA ASP A 175 1.49 19.04 17.27
C ASP A 175 0.45 20.17 17.06
N ASP A 176 0.84 21.24 16.37
CA ASP A 176 -0.02 22.37 16.04
C ASP A 176 -0.78 22.11 14.72
N ASN A 177 -1.90 21.40 14.84
CA ASN A 177 -2.78 21.08 13.72
C ASN A 177 -3.31 22.33 13.01
N GLU A 178 -3.54 23.43 13.73
CA GLU A 178 -4.02 24.70 13.15
C GLU A 178 -2.97 25.28 12.20
N THR A 179 -1.71 25.39 12.64
CA THR A 179 -0.62 25.85 11.78
C THR A 179 -0.35 24.89 10.62
N ILE A 180 -0.46 23.57 10.80
CA ILE A 180 -0.36 22.60 9.69
C ILE A 180 -1.43 22.87 8.63
N GLU A 181 -2.69 22.99 9.05
CA GLU A 181 -3.81 23.25 8.13
C GLU A 181 -3.63 24.56 7.37
N GLU A 182 -3.18 25.62 8.04
CA GLU A 182 -2.89 26.91 7.42
C GLU A 182 -1.75 26.79 6.38
N ILE A 183 -0.65 26.10 6.69
CA ILE A 183 0.48 25.88 5.76
C ILE A 183 0.01 25.11 4.52
N VAL A 184 -0.71 24.02 4.75
CA VAL A 184 -1.30 23.18 3.72
C VAL A 184 -2.27 23.97 2.83
N ASP A 185 -3.03 24.90 3.40
CA ASP A 185 -3.91 25.80 2.65
C ASP A 185 -3.13 26.82 1.81
N VAL A 186 -2.13 27.47 2.40
CA VAL A 186 -1.26 28.43 1.70
C VAL A 186 -0.56 27.78 0.51
N ILE A 187 0.02 26.58 0.68
CA ILE A 187 0.73 25.91 -0.42
C ILE A 187 -0.23 25.54 -1.55
N ASN A 188 -1.43 25.05 -1.23
CA ASN A 188 -2.42 24.74 -2.26
C ASN A 188 -2.87 25.97 -3.03
N LYS A 189 -3.14 27.07 -2.33
CA LYS A 189 -3.45 28.35 -2.97
C LYS A 189 -2.30 28.79 -3.89
N VAL A 190 -1.07 28.73 -3.40
CA VAL A 190 0.12 29.08 -4.18
C VAL A 190 0.25 28.20 -5.42
N TYR A 191 0.04 26.88 -5.30
CA TYR A 191 0.02 25.94 -6.41
C TYR A 191 -1.03 26.30 -7.47
N LEU A 192 -2.26 26.63 -7.06
CA LEU A 192 -3.32 27.05 -7.99
C LEU A 192 -2.97 28.31 -8.79
N HIS A 193 -2.22 29.23 -8.18
CA HIS A 193 -1.84 30.49 -8.80
C HIS A 193 -0.51 30.43 -9.59
N LEU A 194 0.28 29.37 -9.41
CA LEU A 194 1.55 29.16 -10.12
C LEU A 194 1.30 28.44 -11.46
N ASP A 195 1.66 29.09 -12.56
CA ASP A 195 1.84 28.38 -13.84
C ASP A 195 3.30 27.92 -13.93
N PHE A 196 3.54 26.65 -13.64
CA PHE A 196 4.89 26.07 -13.55
C PHE A 196 5.67 26.10 -14.88
N ASN A 197 4.96 26.18 -16.00
CA ASN A 197 5.52 26.22 -17.34
C ASN A 197 5.73 27.67 -17.84
N ALA A 198 5.18 28.66 -17.15
CA ALA A 198 5.36 30.07 -17.50
C ALA A 198 6.68 30.61 -16.93
N GLN A 199 7.53 31.16 -17.81
CA GLN A 199 8.62 32.03 -17.39
C GLN A 199 8.06 33.44 -17.17
N TYR A 200 7.94 33.84 -15.90
CA TYR A 200 7.50 35.18 -15.56
C TYR A 200 8.63 36.19 -15.72
N PRO A 201 8.42 37.32 -16.44
CA PRO A 201 9.43 38.36 -16.53
C PRO A 201 9.65 39.02 -15.15
N PRO A 202 10.85 39.55 -14.85
CA PRO A 202 11.14 40.19 -13.56
C PRO A 202 10.14 41.28 -13.17
N SER A 203 9.60 42.02 -14.14
CA SER A 203 8.58 43.05 -13.91
C SER A 203 7.24 42.49 -13.42
N TYR A 204 6.88 41.27 -13.81
CA TYR A 204 5.67 40.59 -13.31
C TYR A 204 5.92 40.00 -11.92
N ILE A 205 7.08 39.38 -11.70
CA ILE A 205 7.49 38.91 -10.37
C ILE A 205 7.48 40.07 -9.37
N LYS A 206 7.97 41.26 -9.76
CA LYS A 206 7.90 42.47 -8.94
C LYS A 206 6.45 42.84 -8.55
N LYS A 207 5.48 42.69 -9.46
CA LYS A 207 4.06 42.93 -9.14
C LYS A 207 3.52 41.93 -8.13
N LEU A 208 3.92 40.67 -8.24
CA LEU A 208 3.53 39.61 -7.29
C LEU A 208 4.11 39.88 -5.90
N ILE A 209 5.40 40.24 -5.81
CA ILE A 209 6.07 40.57 -4.53
C ILE A 209 5.47 41.79 -3.85
N ASN A 210 5.02 42.79 -4.60
CA ASN A 210 4.40 44.00 -4.05
C ASN A 210 2.87 43.91 -3.90
N SER A 211 2.29 42.72 -4.12
CA SER A 211 0.86 42.50 -3.93
C SER A 211 0.49 42.63 -2.44
N PRO A 212 -0.69 43.18 -2.10
CA PRO A 212 -1.24 43.10 -0.74
C PRO A 212 -1.77 41.70 -0.38
N ASP A 213 -1.88 40.80 -1.37
CA ASP A 213 -2.32 39.41 -1.17
C ASP A 213 -1.12 38.50 -0.85
N PRO A 214 -1.05 37.91 0.36
CA PRO A 214 0.02 36.99 0.77
C PRO A 214 0.25 35.83 -0.20
N VAL A 215 -0.81 35.28 -0.80
CA VAL A 215 -0.71 34.18 -1.75
C VAL A 215 0.10 34.61 -2.98
N LEU A 216 -0.17 35.80 -3.50
CA LEU A 216 0.58 36.35 -4.64
C LEU A 216 2.02 36.67 -4.25
N ASN A 217 2.30 37.13 -3.03
CA ASN A 217 3.67 37.26 -2.54
C ASN A 217 4.38 35.89 -2.59
N HIS A 218 3.76 34.83 -2.07
CA HIS A 218 4.31 33.48 -2.10
C HIS A 218 4.56 32.93 -3.50
N VAL A 219 3.68 33.22 -4.47
CA VAL A 219 3.86 32.87 -5.89
C VAL A 219 5.09 33.59 -6.47
N GLY A 220 5.24 34.89 -6.15
CA GLY A 220 6.42 35.67 -6.49
C GLY A 220 7.70 35.07 -5.91
N LEU A 221 7.68 34.70 -4.62
CA LEU A 221 8.82 34.06 -3.93
C LEU A 221 9.15 32.70 -4.53
N SER A 222 8.15 31.85 -4.81
CA SER A 222 8.35 30.57 -5.49
C SER A 222 9.00 30.73 -6.87
N SER A 223 8.61 31.77 -7.60
CA SER A 223 9.17 32.08 -8.93
C SER A 223 10.65 32.49 -8.83
N ILE A 224 11.02 33.25 -7.80
CA ILE A 224 12.41 33.62 -7.51
C ILE A 224 13.21 32.40 -7.07
N GLU A 225 12.65 31.54 -6.23
CA GLU A 225 13.35 30.33 -5.78
C GLU A 225 13.61 29.34 -6.92
N LYS A 226 12.72 29.28 -7.92
CA LYS A 226 12.91 28.45 -9.12
C LYS A 226 14.00 29.01 -10.03
N ASN A 227 14.10 30.34 -10.13
CA ASN A 227 15.02 31.05 -11.02
C ASN A 227 15.70 32.22 -10.26
N PRO A 228 16.68 31.95 -9.36
CA PRO A 228 17.28 32.96 -8.48
C PRO A 228 17.93 34.14 -9.21
N GLU A 229 18.39 33.93 -10.44
CA GLU A 229 18.97 34.93 -11.34
C GLU A 229 17.99 36.06 -11.72
N ASN A 230 16.67 35.83 -11.62
CA ASN A 230 15.66 36.85 -11.91
C ASN A 230 15.58 37.95 -10.83
N ALA A 231 16.22 37.74 -9.67
CA ALA A 231 16.28 38.73 -8.61
C ALA A 231 17.27 39.86 -8.95
N ASN A 232 16.88 40.79 -9.81
CA ASN A 232 17.68 41.98 -10.12
C ASN A 232 17.71 42.97 -8.92
N ASN A 233 18.54 44.03 -9.01
CA ASN A 233 18.72 44.98 -7.90
C ASN A 233 17.40 45.64 -7.45
N GLU A 234 16.51 45.95 -8.38
CA GLU A 234 15.21 46.58 -8.08
C GLU A 234 14.28 45.62 -7.32
N LEU A 235 14.22 44.35 -7.73
CA LEU A 235 13.46 43.32 -7.02
C LEU A 235 14.07 43.03 -5.65
N MET A 236 15.40 43.09 -5.52
CA MET A 236 16.08 42.89 -4.24
C MET A 236 15.69 43.94 -3.20
N GLU A 237 15.51 45.20 -3.59
CA GLU A 237 15.03 46.24 -2.67
C GLU A 237 13.64 45.92 -2.13
N ASP A 238 12.72 45.48 -2.99
CA ASP A 238 11.35 45.14 -2.60
C ASP A 238 11.30 43.88 -1.72
N LEU A 239 12.12 42.87 -2.04
CA LEU A 239 12.29 41.69 -1.20
C LEU A 239 12.81 42.06 0.19
N LEU A 240 13.80 42.95 0.29
CA LEU A 240 14.34 43.36 1.59
C LEU A 240 13.34 44.21 2.40
N LYS A 241 12.54 45.06 1.75
CA LYS A 241 11.44 45.78 2.41
C LYS A 241 10.40 44.81 2.95
N LEU A 242 9.99 43.82 2.14
CA LEU A 242 9.05 42.78 2.55
C LEU A 242 9.62 41.94 3.70
N PHE A 243 10.92 41.61 3.64
CA PHE A 243 11.59 40.80 4.66
C PHE A 243 11.73 41.52 5.99
N THR A 244 12.00 42.83 6.01
CA THR A 244 12.30 43.59 7.25
C THR A 244 11.06 44.25 7.88
N SER A 245 9.95 44.33 7.14
CA SER A 245 8.67 44.84 7.64
C SER A 245 8.12 43.99 8.80
N GLU A 246 7.56 44.66 9.81
CA GLU A 246 6.90 44.03 10.96
C GLU A 246 5.44 43.64 10.66
N ASN A 247 4.83 44.25 9.64
CA ASN A 247 3.45 43.98 9.22
C ASN A 247 3.35 42.90 8.13
N THR A 248 4.44 42.20 7.84
CA THR A 248 4.46 41.15 6.83
C THR A 248 3.73 39.93 7.36
N ASP A 249 2.86 39.34 6.54
CA ASP A 249 2.18 38.08 6.87
C ASP A 249 3.19 37.02 7.33
N ARG A 250 2.81 36.24 8.36
CA ARG A 250 3.71 35.30 9.02
C ARG A 250 4.25 34.22 8.07
N PHE A 251 3.43 33.74 7.13
CA PHE A 251 3.85 32.73 6.16
C PHE A 251 4.78 33.30 5.10
N VAL A 252 4.49 34.52 4.65
CA VAL A 252 5.37 35.25 3.74
C VAL A 252 6.72 35.49 4.42
N LYS A 253 6.72 35.96 5.67
CA LYS A 253 7.93 36.17 6.47
C LYS A 253 8.71 34.86 6.67
N ALA A 254 8.04 33.77 7.02
CA ALA A 254 8.66 32.44 7.15
C ALA A 254 9.35 32.01 5.85
N LYS A 255 8.67 32.13 4.71
CA LYS A 255 9.23 31.81 3.40
C LYS A 255 10.41 32.72 3.02
N MET A 256 10.35 34.00 3.39
CA MET A 256 11.44 34.94 3.12
C MET A 256 12.76 34.53 3.77
N PHE A 257 12.76 33.90 4.95
CA PHE A 257 14.00 33.36 5.53
C PHE A 257 14.67 32.34 4.60
N TYR A 258 13.87 31.45 4.02
CA TYR A 258 14.34 30.51 3.02
C TYR A 258 14.81 31.21 1.73
N THR A 259 13.98 32.10 1.17
CA THR A 259 14.29 32.79 -0.10
C THR A 259 15.56 33.64 0.01
N ILE A 260 15.73 34.41 1.09
CA ILE A 260 16.92 35.22 1.34
C ILE A 260 18.14 34.33 1.61
N GLY A 261 17.98 33.24 2.38
CA GLY A 261 19.03 32.24 2.57
C GLY A 261 19.52 31.66 1.24
N LEU A 262 18.61 31.29 0.34
CA LEU A 262 18.94 30.81 -1.00
C LEU A 262 19.70 31.86 -1.82
N LEU A 263 19.20 33.09 -1.87
CA LEU A 263 19.82 34.19 -2.62
C LEU A 263 21.19 34.59 -2.08
N SER A 264 21.43 34.41 -0.78
CA SER A 264 22.69 34.76 -0.14
C SER A 264 23.89 33.96 -0.67
N LYS A 265 23.64 32.75 -1.22
CA LYS A 265 24.66 31.91 -1.87
C LYS A 265 25.40 32.66 -2.99
N ASN A 266 24.68 33.48 -3.74
CA ASN A 266 25.23 34.27 -4.86
C ASN A 266 25.39 35.77 -4.51
N LYS A 267 24.88 36.21 -3.35
CA LYS A 267 24.86 37.61 -2.91
C LYS A 267 25.25 37.72 -1.43
N PRO A 268 26.56 37.76 -1.12
CA PRO A 268 27.05 37.62 0.25
C PRO A 268 26.52 38.67 1.25
N TYR A 269 26.21 39.89 0.81
CA TYR A 269 25.67 40.94 1.69
C TYR A 269 24.33 40.56 2.36
N LEU A 270 23.56 39.66 1.73
CA LEU A 270 22.31 39.15 2.29
C LEU A 270 22.53 38.29 3.53
N LYS A 271 23.71 37.66 3.68
CA LYS A 271 24.03 36.85 4.85
C LYS A 271 23.95 37.70 6.13
N THR A 272 24.53 38.90 6.13
CA THR A 272 24.50 39.80 7.30
C THR A 272 23.08 40.24 7.65
N ILE A 273 22.25 40.53 6.63
CA ILE A 273 20.86 40.95 6.84
C ILE A 273 20.04 39.78 7.41
N LEU A 274 20.19 38.59 6.84
CA LEU A 274 19.53 37.38 7.31
C LEU A 274 19.91 37.08 8.76
N ILE A 275 21.20 37.20 9.11
CA ILE A 275 21.68 36.99 10.48
C ILE A 275 21.02 37.96 11.46
N HIS A 276 20.93 39.24 11.08
CA HIS A 276 20.30 40.26 11.93
C HIS A 276 18.81 39.96 12.18
N GLU A 277 18.04 39.73 11.12
CA GLU A 277 16.60 39.47 11.22
C GLU A 277 16.28 38.15 11.91
N ALA A 278 17.07 37.09 11.67
CA ALA A 278 16.88 35.80 12.33
C ALA A 278 17.15 35.91 13.83
N ASN A 279 18.23 36.57 14.26
CA ASN A 279 18.49 36.81 15.68
C ASN A 279 17.40 37.67 16.34
N LYS A 280 16.88 38.70 15.64
CA LYS A 280 15.75 39.52 16.11
C LYS A 280 14.51 38.64 16.33
N THR A 281 14.23 37.73 15.41
CA THR A 281 13.06 36.83 15.45
C THR A 281 13.19 35.81 16.58
N ILE A 282 14.30 35.06 16.64
CA ILE A 282 14.57 34.04 17.66
C ILE A 282 14.45 34.59 19.09
N LYS A 283 14.80 35.87 19.31
CA LYS A 283 14.77 36.49 20.64
C LYS A 283 13.38 36.99 21.07
N ASN A 284 12.58 37.47 20.13
CA ASN A 284 11.39 38.27 20.44
C ASN A 284 10.08 37.61 20.02
N GLU A 285 10.12 36.66 19.10
CA GLU A 285 8.94 36.05 18.50
C GLU A 285 8.45 34.85 19.32
N LYS A 286 7.12 34.75 19.49
CA LYS A 286 6.50 33.60 20.17
C LYS A 286 6.00 32.55 19.18
N ASP A 287 5.83 32.93 17.93
CA ASP A 287 5.44 32.03 16.85
C ASP A 287 6.58 31.03 16.55
N TRP A 288 6.30 29.74 16.77
CA TRP A 288 7.26 28.67 16.54
C TRP A 288 7.64 28.56 15.07
N LEU A 289 6.73 28.87 14.13
CA LEU A 289 6.97 28.76 12.69
C LEU A 289 8.01 29.79 12.24
N LEU A 290 7.94 31.01 12.75
CA LEU A 290 8.89 32.07 12.45
C LEU A 290 10.26 31.79 13.08
N THR A 291 10.29 31.28 14.30
CA THR A 291 11.54 30.83 14.95
C THR A 291 12.18 29.68 14.17
N PHE A 292 11.39 28.67 13.80
CA PHE A 292 11.84 27.56 12.96
C PHE A 292 12.37 28.06 11.61
N ALA A 293 11.63 28.93 10.91
CA ALA A 293 12.05 29.49 9.63
C ALA A 293 13.34 30.32 9.73
N ALA A 294 13.51 31.09 10.81
CA ALA A 294 14.75 31.81 11.10
C ALA A 294 15.95 30.86 11.25
N LEU A 295 15.77 29.73 11.94
CA LEU A 295 16.77 28.68 12.05
C LEU A 295 17.06 27.99 10.72
N ILE A 296 16.04 27.74 9.88
CA ILE A 296 16.26 27.28 8.50
C ILE A 296 17.08 28.30 7.70
N GLY A 297 16.85 29.60 7.92
CA GLY A 297 17.67 30.68 7.39
C GLY A 297 19.15 30.51 7.77
N PHE A 298 19.44 30.29 9.06
CA PHE A 298 20.80 29.99 9.54
C PHE A 298 21.38 28.72 8.91
N TYR A 299 20.59 27.65 8.83
CA TYR A 299 21.00 26.39 8.23
C TYR A 299 21.44 26.56 6.78
N LEU A 300 20.71 27.34 5.99
CA LEU A 300 21.04 27.61 4.58
C LEU A 300 22.37 28.36 4.37
N ILE A 301 22.77 29.20 5.34
CA ILE A 301 23.99 30.01 5.29
C ILE A 301 25.13 29.44 6.15
N GLU A 302 24.92 28.24 6.70
CA GLU A 302 25.83 27.53 7.60
C GLU A 302 26.19 28.35 8.85
N GLU A 303 25.26 29.17 9.33
CA GLU A 303 25.44 29.95 10.57
C GLU A 303 25.15 29.07 11.79
N LYS A 304 25.89 29.29 12.89
CA LYS A 304 25.72 28.55 14.14
C LYS A 304 24.84 29.31 15.13
N ILE A 305 24.10 28.57 15.95
CA ILE A 305 23.33 29.19 17.04
C ILE A 305 24.23 29.45 18.24
N THR A 306 23.94 30.54 18.95
CA THR A 306 24.55 30.88 20.25
C THR A 306 23.61 30.64 21.42
N ASN A 307 22.29 30.65 21.18
CA ASN A 307 21.28 30.37 22.20
C ASN A 307 21.01 28.86 22.30
N LEU A 308 21.57 28.23 23.33
CA LEU A 308 21.45 26.79 23.56
C LEU A 308 20.10 26.40 24.20
N GLU A 309 19.32 27.36 24.71
CA GLU A 309 17.97 27.10 25.24
C GLU A 309 17.02 26.53 24.17
N LEU A 310 17.32 26.78 22.88
CA LEU A 310 16.58 26.23 21.75
C LEU A 310 16.61 24.70 21.68
N LEU A 311 17.59 24.05 22.32
CA LEU A 311 17.67 22.59 22.40
C LEU A 311 16.62 21.98 23.33
N HIS A 312 16.02 22.78 24.21
CA HIS A 312 14.96 22.37 25.13
C HIS A 312 13.63 23.08 24.82
N HIS A 313 13.50 23.62 23.60
CA HIS A 313 12.27 24.26 23.15
C HIS A 313 11.10 23.26 23.13
N SER A 314 9.87 23.69 23.38
CA SER A 314 8.69 22.80 23.42
C SER A 314 8.41 22.12 22.08
N ASN A 315 8.60 22.83 20.97
CA ASN A 315 8.43 22.31 19.61
C ASN A 315 9.66 21.51 19.12
N SER A 316 9.44 20.26 18.68
CA SER A 316 10.46 19.30 18.22
C SER A 316 11.23 19.76 16.99
N LEU A 317 10.59 20.49 16.07
CA LEU A 317 11.21 20.99 14.85
C LEU A 317 12.27 22.04 15.13
N ILE A 318 12.03 22.91 16.12
CA ILE A 318 13.01 23.89 16.58
C ILE A 318 14.21 23.17 17.19
N ARG A 319 13.98 22.16 18.05
CA ARG A 319 15.06 21.36 18.65
C ARG A 319 15.91 20.67 17.57
N ALA A 320 15.26 20.05 16.58
CA ALA A 320 15.92 19.34 15.49
C ALA A 320 16.85 20.25 14.66
N VAL A 321 16.37 21.42 14.22
CA VAL A 321 17.22 22.38 13.48
C VAL A 321 18.28 22.98 14.40
N ALA A 322 17.95 23.29 15.66
CA ALA A 322 18.92 23.83 16.61
C ALA A 322 20.11 22.89 16.79
N ILE A 323 19.88 21.56 16.93
CA ILE A 323 20.93 20.54 16.99
C ILE A 323 21.86 20.62 15.77
N GLN A 324 21.30 20.75 14.57
CA GLN A 324 22.07 20.87 13.33
C GLN A 324 22.96 22.12 13.30
N LEU A 325 22.55 23.18 14.01
CA LEU A 325 23.23 24.47 14.07
C LEU A 325 24.16 24.65 15.28
N ILE A 326 24.30 23.63 16.13
CA ILE A 326 25.22 23.68 17.28
C ILE A 326 26.66 23.91 16.79
N ASP A 327 27.36 24.82 17.47
CA ASP A 327 28.81 25.00 17.33
C ASP A 327 29.57 23.79 17.86
N SER A 328 30.64 23.41 17.18
CA SER A 328 31.55 22.31 17.57
C SER A 328 31.94 22.32 19.05
N ARG A 329 32.13 23.50 19.68
CA ARG A 329 32.51 23.64 21.09
C ARG A 329 31.43 23.22 22.08
N SER A 330 30.17 23.20 21.64
CA SER A 330 29.01 22.80 22.45
C SER A 330 28.42 21.46 21.99
N SER A 331 29.17 20.68 21.22
CA SER A 331 28.68 19.43 20.63
C SER A 331 28.31 18.35 21.66
N GLU A 332 28.80 18.43 22.91
CA GLU A 332 28.38 17.50 23.97
C GLU A 332 26.88 17.62 24.29
N GLN A 333 26.28 18.79 24.07
CA GLN A 333 24.85 19.00 24.29
C GLN A 333 23.96 18.21 23.33
N ILE A 334 24.50 17.76 22.18
CA ILE A 334 23.78 16.90 21.25
C ILE A 334 23.31 15.61 21.95
N LEU A 335 24.08 15.10 22.92
CA LEU A 335 23.75 13.87 23.63
C LEU A 335 22.43 13.96 24.40
N SER A 336 22.06 15.14 24.88
CA SER A 336 20.78 15.35 25.57
C SER A 336 19.56 15.12 24.68
N ALA A 337 19.73 15.17 23.35
CA ALA A 337 18.66 14.94 22.39
C ALA A 337 18.21 13.48 22.30
N PHE A 338 18.98 12.53 22.85
CA PHE A 338 18.60 11.11 22.89
C PHE A 338 17.57 10.79 23.98
N ALA A 339 17.34 11.72 24.92
CA ALA A 339 16.21 11.65 25.85
C ALA A 339 14.88 12.14 25.22
N ASP A 340 14.91 12.54 23.94
CA ASP A 340 13.72 12.98 23.21
C ASP A 340 13.05 11.79 22.52
N ASN A 341 11.72 11.74 22.57
CA ASN A 341 10.94 10.66 21.98
C ASN A 341 10.58 10.90 20.50
N HIS A 342 10.90 12.09 19.96
CA HIS A 342 10.61 12.47 18.56
C HIS A 342 11.66 11.96 17.57
N ILE A 343 11.19 11.25 16.54
CA ILE A 343 12.04 10.68 15.48
C ILE A 343 12.87 11.75 14.74
N THR A 344 12.31 12.94 14.49
CA THR A 344 13.05 14.00 13.78
C THR A 344 14.22 14.57 14.60
N VAL A 345 14.06 14.66 15.92
CA VAL A 345 15.14 15.06 16.84
C VAL A 345 16.21 13.98 16.88
N PHE A 346 15.81 12.72 17.00
CA PHE A 346 16.69 11.55 16.98
C PHE A 346 17.53 11.49 15.68
N ILE A 347 16.90 11.60 14.51
CA ILE A 347 17.60 11.66 13.21
C ILE A 347 18.60 12.82 13.17
N SER A 348 18.18 14.01 13.62
CA SER A 348 19.00 15.22 13.61
C SER A 348 20.21 15.08 14.54
N ALA A 349 20.07 14.42 15.68
CA ALA A 349 21.16 14.14 16.61
C ALA A 349 22.19 13.18 16.00
N ILE A 350 21.74 12.09 15.36
CA ILE A 350 22.64 11.15 14.65
C ILE A 350 23.41 11.89 13.54
N ASP A 351 22.70 12.59 12.65
CA ASP A 351 23.34 13.28 11.52
C ASP A 351 24.37 14.31 11.98
N ARG A 352 24.06 15.08 13.03
CA ARG A 352 24.98 16.06 13.58
C ARG A 352 26.21 15.40 14.21
N SER A 353 26.01 14.30 14.93
CA SER A 353 27.07 13.59 15.69
C SER A 353 28.11 12.94 14.78
N ILE A 354 27.73 12.53 13.56
CA ILE A 354 28.66 11.93 12.59
C ILE A 354 29.47 12.98 11.79
N MET A 355 29.30 14.28 12.05
CA MET A 355 30.05 15.32 11.33
C MET A 355 31.53 15.36 11.73
N ARG A 356 32.37 15.84 10.80
CA ARG A 356 33.83 15.88 10.98
C ARG A 356 34.29 16.86 12.07
N ASP A 357 33.52 17.90 12.32
CA ASP A 357 33.82 18.93 13.32
C ASP A 357 33.48 18.51 14.77
N VAL A 358 32.81 17.36 14.95
CA VAL A 358 32.58 16.75 16.28
C VAL A 358 33.81 15.93 16.68
N SER A 359 34.26 16.10 17.94
CA SER A 359 35.42 15.39 18.48
C SER A 359 35.20 13.88 18.58
N ASP A 360 36.28 13.10 18.54
CA ASP A 360 36.21 11.64 18.68
C ASP A 360 35.69 11.20 20.06
N GLU A 361 35.99 11.96 21.13
CA GLU A 361 35.44 11.70 22.47
C GLU A 361 33.91 11.76 22.48
N ILE A 362 33.34 12.79 21.85
CA ILE A 362 31.89 12.98 21.81
C ILE A 362 31.25 11.95 20.88
N LYS A 363 31.90 11.60 19.77
CA LYS A 363 31.44 10.51 18.87
C LYS A 363 31.35 9.16 19.59
N LEU A 364 32.32 8.85 20.45
CA LEU A 364 32.29 7.62 21.23
C LEU A 364 31.13 7.63 22.25
N LYS A 365 30.94 8.74 22.97
CA LYS A 365 29.78 8.92 23.87
C LYS A 365 28.46 8.77 23.10
N PHE A 366 28.34 9.42 21.94
CA PHE A 366 27.20 9.32 21.04
C PHE A 366 26.90 7.88 20.63
N LEU A 367 27.90 7.10 20.23
CA LEU A 367 27.69 5.70 19.86
C LEU A 367 27.10 4.89 21.02
N ASN A 368 27.55 5.14 22.24
CA ASN A 368 27.03 4.47 23.43
C ASN A 368 25.57 4.88 23.72
N GLU A 369 25.25 6.18 23.63
CA GLU A 369 23.87 6.66 23.74
C GLU A 369 22.97 6.05 22.64
N LEU A 370 23.45 5.99 21.40
CA LEU A 370 22.71 5.41 20.28
C LEU A 370 22.48 3.90 20.46
N SER A 371 23.44 3.20 21.07
CA SER A 371 23.37 1.75 21.33
C SER A 371 22.40 1.41 22.45
N ASN A 372 22.21 2.33 23.41
CA ASN A 372 21.21 2.18 24.47
C ASN A 372 19.80 2.05 23.87
N PRO A 373 19.10 0.91 24.08
CA PRO A 373 17.76 0.70 23.53
C PRO A 373 16.70 1.66 24.10
N ASP A 374 16.95 2.28 25.26
CA ASP A 374 16.02 3.22 25.91
C ASP A 374 15.95 4.58 25.21
N ASN A 375 17.00 4.91 24.46
CA ASN A 375 17.10 6.14 23.68
C ASN A 375 16.49 5.99 22.27
N TYR A 376 15.76 4.91 22.02
CA TYR A 376 15.14 4.67 20.72
C TYR A 376 13.87 5.53 20.58
N PRO A 377 13.62 6.14 19.40
CA PRO A 377 12.39 6.88 19.17
C PRO A 377 11.17 5.96 19.34
N TYR A 378 10.02 6.52 19.72
CA TYR A 378 8.76 5.80 19.96
C TYR A 378 8.66 4.99 21.26
N MET A 379 9.63 5.08 22.17
CA MET A 379 9.49 4.55 23.52
C MET A 379 8.42 5.31 24.32
N SER A 380 7.40 4.60 24.82
CA SER A 380 6.49 5.14 25.84
C SER A 380 6.93 4.63 27.22
N GLU A 381 7.12 5.55 28.17
CA GLU A 381 7.48 5.18 29.55
C GLU A 381 6.31 4.49 30.30
N ASN A 382 5.07 4.67 29.83
CA ASN A 382 3.86 4.14 30.46
C ASN A 382 3.20 3.10 29.55
N ILE A 383 3.24 1.83 29.95
CA ILE A 383 2.48 0.75 29.31
C ILE A 383 1.07 0.73 29.92
N ASP A 384 0.04 0.69 29.08
CA ASP A 384 -1.34 0.53 29.55
C ASP A 384 -1.57 -0.87 30.15
N GLU A 385 -2.23 -0.97 31.31
CA GLU A 385 -2.50 -2.26 31.97
C GLU A 385 -3.34 -3.21 31.06
N ASN A 386 -4.18 -2.67 30.18
CA ASN A 386 -4.93 -3.48 29.23
C ASN A 386 -4.03 -4.01 28.11
N SER A 387 -3.04 -3.25 27.63
CA SER A 387 -2.03 -3.74 26.68
C SER A 387 -1.24 -4.90 27.25
N VAL A 388 -0.82 -4.82 28.52
CA VAL A 388 -0.11 -5.92 29.21
C VAL A 388 -0.99 -7.17 29.30
N THR A 389 -2.26 -6.99 29.68
CA THR A 389 -3.22 -8.09 29.78
C THR A 389 -3.49 -8.73 28.41
N LYS A 390 -3.64 -7.92 27.35
CA LYS A 390 -3.87 -8.37 25.98
C LYS A 390 -2.68 -9.17 25.43
N LEU A 391 -1.45 -8.69 25.65
CA LEU A 391 -0.25 -9.43 25.28
C LEU A 391 -0.20 -10.75 26.04
N ARG A 392 -0.35 -10.74 27.37
CA ARG A 392 -0.28 -11.96 28.19
C ARG A 392 -1.32 -13.02 27.80
N ASP A 393 -2.55 -12.62 27.55
CA ASP A 393 -3.68 -13.55 27.42
C ASP A 393 -4.00 -13.91 25.95
N SER A 394 -3.39 -13.23 24.96
CA SER A 394 -3.77 -13.36 23.54
C SER A 394 -2.62 -13.29 22.52
N VAL A 395 -1.34 -13.53 22.89
CA VAL A 395 -0.24 -13.59 21.89
C VAL A 395 -0.56 -14.57 20.76
N GLY A 396 -1.09 -15.75 21.09
CA GLY A 396 -1.47 -16.75 20.09
C GLY A 396 -2.45 -16.18 19.06
N ASP A 397 -3.53 -15.55 19.51
CA ASP A 397 -4.54 -14.96 18.60
C ASP A 397 -3.96 -13.83 17.76
N ILE A 398 -3.08 -13.00 18.34
CA ILE A 398 -2.38 -11.93 17.64
C ILE A 398 -1.48 -12.49 16.53
N VAL A 399 -0.74 -13.58 16.80
CA VAL A 399 0.11 -14.23 15.79
C VAL A 399 -0.74 -14.69 14.59
N HIS A 400 -1.95 -15.20 14.84
CA HIS A 400 -2.88 -15.62 13.79
C HIS A 400 -3.49 -14.43 13.04
N SER A 401 -3.77 -13.30 13.69
CA SER A 401 -4.32 -12.11 13.04
C SER A 401 -3.27 -11.18 12.43
N TRP A 402 -1.97 -11.41 12.67
CA TRP A 402 -0.88 -10.50 12.32
C TRP A 402 -0.96 -9.94 10.89
N ASP A 403 -1.17 -10.79 9.90
CA ASP A 403 -1.15 -10.38 8.49
C ASP A 403 -2.36 -9.49 8.11
N SER A 404 -3.40 -9.49 8.93
CA SER A 404 -4.59 -8.63 8.80
C SER A 404 -4.53 -7.34 9.64
N GLU A 405 -3.56 -7.24 10.55
CA GLU A 405 -3.40 -6.07 11.42
C GLU A 405 -2.78 -4.89 10.66
N HIS A 406 -3.28 -3.69 10.96
CA HIS A 406 -2.69 -2.46 10.45
C HIS A 406 -1.29 -2.23 11.03
N TRP A 407 -0.35 -1.71 10.24
CA TRP A 407 1.04 -1.56 10.64
C TRP A 407 1.24 -0.63 11.86
N ILE A 408 0.40 0.39 12.05
CA ILE A 408 0.43 1.24 13.26
C ILE A 408 0.15 0.41 14.51
N SER A 409 -0.87 -0.45 14.45
CA SER A 409 -1.22 -1.36 15.54
C SER A 409 -0.06 -2.31 15.84
N LYS A 410 0.60 -2.83 14.80
CA LYS A 410 1.80 -3.67 14.92
C LYS A 410 2.93 -2.94 15.64
N ILE A 411 3.24 -1.70 15.25
CA ILE A 411 4.30 -0.89 15.90
C ILE A 411 3.99 -0.65 17.37
N ASN A 412 2.76 -0.21 17.70
CA ASN A 412 2.37 0.02 19.09
C ASN A 412 2.48 -1.26 19.92
N LEU A 413 2.04 -2.39 19.36
CA LEU A 413 2.17 -3.68 20.00
C LEU A 413 3.63 -4.09 20.21
N MET A 414 4.51 -3.82 19.23
CA MET A 414 5.94 -4.12 19.33
C MET A 414 6.64 -3.23 20.36
N ASN A 415 6.23 -1.96 20.48
CA ASN A 415 6.73 -1.07 21.53
C ASN A 415 6.33 -1.58 22.93
N ASP A 416 5.05 -1.96 23.10
CA ASP A 416 4.55 -2.55 24.35
C ASP A 416 5.30 -3.86 24.68
N LEU A 417 5.48 -4.73 23.69
CA LEU A 417 6.22 -5.98 23.85
C LEU A 417 7.68 -5.74 24.23
N GLY A 418 8.38 -4.84 23.54
CA GLY A 418 9.78 -4.54 23.84
C GLY A 418 9.98 -3.98 25.24
N ASN A 419 9.07 -3.11 25.70
CA ASN A 419 9.07 -2.60 27.07
C ASN A 419 8.87 -3.71 28.12
N LEU A 420 8.01 -4.68 27.85
CA LEU A 420 7.79 -5.83 28.73
C LEU A 420 8.97 -6.81 28.71
N ALA A 421 9.44 -7.16 27.52
CA ALA A 421 10.56 -8.07 27.27
C ALA A 421 11.85 -7.57 27.92
N LYS A 422 12.07 -6.25 27.93
CA LYS A 422 13.21 -5.61 28.61
C LYS A 422 13.29 -5.96 30.11
N ASN A 423 12.14 -6.10 30.76
CA ASN A 423 12.03 -6.22 32.21
C ASN A 423 11.69 -7.64 32.69
N ASN A 424 11.27 -8.54 31.80
CA ASN A 424 10.90 -9.90 32.15
C ASN A 424 11.11 -10.89 30.98
N GLN A 425 11.97 -11.89 31.22
CA GLN A 425 12.39 -12.87 30.23
C GLN A 425 11.28 -13.85 29.83
N ASP A 426 10.28 -14.11 30.68
CA ASP A 426 9.16 -15.03 30.37
C ASP A 426 8.31 -14.53 29.19
N TYR A 427 8.24 -13.21 28.99
CA TYR A 427 7.51 -12.62 27.85
C TYR A 427 8.25 -12.81 26.52
N ILE A 428 9.58 -12.95 26.56
CA ILE A 428 10.38 -13.16 25.36
C ILE A 428 10.02 -14.52 24.76
N ASP A 429 10.09 -15.58 25.56
CA ASP A 429 9.87 -16.97 25.10
C ASP A 429 8.48 -17.14 24.47
N SER A 430 7.46 -16.53 25.09
CA SER A 430 6.09 -16.57 24.58
C SER A 430 5.86 -15.73 23.32
N SER A 431 6.80 -14.85 22.95
CA SER A 431 6.66 -13.87 21.87
C SER A 431 7.67 -14.01 20.73
N ILE A 432 8.52 -15.05 20.73
CA ILE A 432 9.53 -15.29 19.68
C ILE A 432 8.91 -15.29 18.28
N ASP A 433 7.81 -16.01 18.09
CA ASP A 433 7.09 -16.07 16.81
C ASP A 433 6.61 -14.69 16.35
N LEU A 434 6.15 -13.86 17.31
CA LEU A 434 5.70 -12.51 17.03
C LEU A 434 6.87 -11.58 16.66
N ILE A 435 8.02 -11.74 17.32
CA ILE A 435 9.26 -11.02 16.99
C ILE A 435 9.72 -11.42 15.58
N ILE A 436 9.71 -12.71 15.24
CA ILE A 436 10.04 -13.19 13.88
C ILE A 436 9.09 -12.55 12.85
N LYS A 437 7.77 -12.64 13.07
CA LYS A 437 6.78 -12.01 12.19
C LYS A 437 7.01 -10.51 12.02
N SER A 438 7.44 -9.80 13.06
CA SER A 438 7.75 -8.38 12.97
C SER A 438 8.99 -8.10 12.11
N MET A 439 10.06 -8.89 12.23
CA MET A 439 11.30 -8.74 11.47
C MET A 439 11.17 -9.08 9.98
N GLU A 440 10.12 -9.80 9.61
CA GLU A 440 9.81 -10.24 8.25
C GLU A 440 8.57 -9.54 7.68
N ASP A 441 8.01 -8.57 8.41
CA ASP A 441 6.83 -7.82 7.99
C ASP A 441 7.09 -7.04 6.69
N ASN A 442 6.04 -6.88 5.87
CA ASN A 442 6.12 -6.12 4.63
C ASN A 442 6.44 -4.63 4.86
N TYR A 443 6.10 -4.09 6.04
CA TYR A 443 6.36 -2.69 6.36
C TYR A 443 7.69 -2.48 7.09
N GLY A 444 8.58 -1.68 6.50
CA GLY A 444 9.94 -1.50 7.03
C GLY A 444 10.03 -0.95 8.46
N MET A 445 9.06 -0.14 8.91
CA MET A 445 9.05 0.31 10.31
C MET A 445 8.66 -0.80 11.29
N VAL A 446 7.80 -1.73 10.90
CA VAL A 446 7.50 -2.89 11.76
C VAL A 446 8.76 -3.76 11.91
N ARG A 447 9.50 -3.96 10.81
CA ARG A 447 10.80 -4.66 10.84
C ARG A 447 11.83 -3.96 11.72
N ALA A 448 11.89 -2.62 11.66
CA ALA A 448 12.80 -1.84 12.49
C ALA A 448 12.52 -2.04 13.98
N GLN A 449 11.24 -2.14 14.35
CA GLN A 449 10.78 -2.34 15.72
C GLN A 449 11.10 -3.76 16.19
N GLY A 450 10.94 -4.77 15.34
CA GLY A 450 11.39 -6.13 15.60
C GLY A 450 12.88 -6.20 15.93
N LEU A 451 13.72 -5.53 15.14
CA LEU A 451 15.16 -5.44 15.43
C LEU A 451 15.47 -4.62 16.69
N TRP A 452 14.71 -3.56 16.97
CA TRP A 452 14.87 -2.81 18.22
C TRP A 452 14.57 -3.67 19.45
N ILE A 453 13.52 -4.51 19.42
CA ILE A 453 13.24 -5.47 20.50
C ILE A 453 14.45 -6.37 20.74
N ILE A 454 15.09 -6.87 19.67
CA ILE A 454 16.31 -7.68 19.80
C ILE A 454 17.43 -6.89 20.50
N ARG A 455 17.61 -5.61 20.18
CA ARG A 455 18.57 -4.76 20.90
C ARG A 455 18.23 -4.65 22.38
N ALA A 456 16.95 -4.42 22.70
CA ALA A 456 16.46 -4.33 24.08
C ALA A 456 16.68 -5.64 24.85
N ILE A 457 16.41 -6.78 24.21
CA ILE A 457 16.64 -8.11 24.74
C ILE A 457 18.13 -8.36 24.99
N LEU A 458 18.98 -8.15 23.98
CA LEU A 458 20.41 -8.39 24.07
C LEU A 458 21.08 -7.53 25.13
N HIS A 459 20.54 -6.34 25.38
CA HIS A 459 21.03 -5.44 26.42
C HIS A 459 20.72 -5.93 27.85
N ASN A 460 19.61 -6.63 28.06
CA ASN A 460 19.10 -6.97 29.40
C ASN A 460 19.08 -8.48 29.72
N SER A 461 19.25 -9.36 28.72
CA SER A 461 19.25 -10.81 28.91
C SER A 461 20.50 -11.31 29.64
N ASN A 462 20.30 -12.24 30.57
CA ASN A 462 21.38 -12.96 31.22
C ASN A 462 22.01 -14.05 30.32
N ASP A 463 21.24 -14.55 29.34
CA ASP A 463 21.69 -15.52 28.34
C ASP A 463 21.19 -15.10 26.95
N PRO A 464 21.97 -14.28 26.22
CA PRO A 464 21.59 -13.84 24.89
C PRO A 464 21.64 -14.97 23.86
N PHE A 465 22.40 -16.05 24.07
CA PHE A 465 22.61 -17.09 23.05
C PHE A 465 21.36 -17.91 22.77
N TYR A 466 20.59 -18.22 23.80
CA TYR A 466 19.31 -18.92 23.65
C TYR A 466 18.37 -18.22 22.66
N ILE A 467 18.27 -16.90 22.76
CA ILE A 467 17.37 -16.10 21.92
C ILE A 467 17.93 -16.00 20.50
N LEU A 468 19.24 -15.91 20.36
CA LEU A 468 19.89 -15.88 19.04
C LEU A 468 19.76 -17.20 18.30
N GLU A 469 19.86 -18.33 19.01
CA GLU A 469 19.61 -19.65 18.44
C GLU A 469 18.16 -19.76 17.97
N ALA A 470 17.20 -19.23 18.73
CA ALA A 470 15.79 -19.21 18.33
C ALA A 470 15.49 -18.29 17.13
N LEU A 471 16.34 -17.28 16.89
CA LEU A 471 16.20 -16.32 15.80
C LEU A 471 17.14 -16.62 14.62
N ASP A 472 17.84 -17.76 14.64
CA ASP A 472 18.77 -18.14 13.59
C ASP A 472 18.07 -18.23 12.23
N GLY A 473 18.76 -17.79 11.17
CA GLY A 473 18.19 -17.64 9.82
C GLY A 473 17.28 -16.43 9.60
N HIS A 474 16.73 -15.81 10.65
CA HIS A 474 15.89 -14.59 10.54
C HIS A 474 16.70 -13.29 10.61
N LEU A 475 17.96 -13.37 11.08
CA LEU A 475 18.93 -12.28 11.16
C LEU A 475 19.97 -12.31 10.03
N GLU A 476 19.63 -12.87 8.87
CA GLU A 476 20.52 -12.95 7.71
C GLU A 476 21.14 -11.58 7.34
N PRO A 477 22.47 -11.41 7.48
CA PRO A 477 23.11 -10.11 7.36
C PRO A 477 22.86 -9.42 6.02
N ILE A 478 22.93 -10.18 4.92
CA ILE A 478 22.76 -9.64 3.57
C ILE A 478 21.37 -9.02 3.39
N LEU A 479 20.33 -9.57 4.04
CA LEU A 479 18.98 -9.00 4.01
C LEU A 479 18.90 -7.71 4.82
N LYS A 480 19.41 -7.73 6.05
CA LYS A 480 19.24 -6.58 6.97
C LYS A 480 20.11 -5.39 6.58
N ILE A 481 21.31 -5.60 6.04
CA ILE A 481 22.16 -4.50 5.53
C ILE A 481 21.65 -3.90 4.21
N ASN A 482 20.84 -4.63 3.46
CA ASN A 482 20.23 -4.16 2.22
C ASN A 482 18.73 -3.86 2.36
N ASP A 483 18.21 -3.84 3.58
CA ASP A 483 16.81 -3.51 3.84
C ASP A 483 16.51 -2.10 3.31
N PRO A 484 15.40 -1.88 2.57
CA PRO A 484 15.05 -0.56 2.05
C PRO A 484 14.87 0.48 3.17
N ASN A 485 14.46 0.06 4.37
CA ASN A 485 14.22 0.94 5.48
C ASN A 485 15.52 1.27 6.25
N VAL A 486 15.82 2.55 6.35
CA VAL A 486 16.99 3.09 7.04
C VAL A 486 17.07 2.70 8.52
N PHE A 487 15.94 2.59 9.24
CA PHE A 487 15.91 2.23 10.65
C PHE A 487 16.18 0.75 10.88
N VAL A 488 15.80 -0.12 9.94
CA VAL A 488 16.22 -1.53 9.96
C VAL A 488 17.74 -1.59 9.88
N ARG A 489 18.34 -0.91 8.90
CA ARG A 489 19.80 -0.90 8.71
C ARG A 489 20.54 -0.30 9.91
N LEU A 490 20.03 0.81 10.48
CA LEU A 490 20.60 1.42 11.69
C LEU A 490 20.53 0.48 12.90
N ASN A 491 19.37 -0.12 13.17
CA ASN A 491 19.22 -1.09 14.26
C ASN A 491 20.15 -2.28 14.07
N TYR A 492 20.29 -2.75 12.83
CA TYR A 492 21.16 -3.88 12.52
C TYR A 492 22.65 -3.58 12.76
N ILE A 493 23.14 -2.37 12.45
CA ILE A 493 24.52 -1.97 12.83
C ILE A 493 24.74 -2.10 14.34
N LEU A 494 23.76 -1.69 15.14
CA LEU A 494 23.87 -1.70 16.60
C LEU A 494 23.75 -3.13 17.16
N ILE A 495 22.98 -3.99 16.51
CA ILE A 495 22.96 -5.44 16.80
C ILE A 495 24.34 -6.05 16.49
N LEU A 496 24.92 -5.77 15.31
CA LEU A 496 26.27 -6.23 14.94
C LEU A 496 27.34 -5.74 15.92
N ARG A 497 27.24 -4.49 16.38
CA ARG A 497 28.12 -3.94 17.43
C ARG A 497 28.03 -4.76 18.72
N ASN A 498 26.81 -5.02 19.21
CA ASN A 498 26.60 -5.83 20.41
C ASN A 498 27.14 -7.26 20.24
N PHE A 499 26.91 -7.89 19.08
CA PHE A 499 27.49 -9.21 18.80
C PHE A 499 29.00 -9.21 18.80
N ALA A 500 29.63 -8.21 18.19
CA ALA A 500 31.08 -8.08 18.20
C ALA A 500 31.63 -7.96 19.63
N GLU A 501 30.93 -7.25 20.53
CA GLU A 501 31.29 -7.17 21.95
C GLU A 501 31.14 -8.51 22.69
N PHE A 502 30.08 -9.27 22.41
CA PHE A 502 29.90 -10.61 22.98
C PHE A 502 30.99 -11.57 22.51
N LEU A 503 31.25 -11.63 21.21
CA LEU A 503 32.26 -12.50 20.61
C LEU A 503 33.67 -12.15 21.10
N LYS A 504 33.97 -10.85 21.32
CA LYS A 504 35.27 -10.41 21.86
C LYS A 504 35.64 -11.07 23.20
N LYS A 505 34.66 -11.57 23.96
CA LYS A 505 34.86 -12.25 25.24
C LYS A 505 35.09 -13.77 25.10
N ILE A 506 35.00 -14.32 23.89
CA ILE A 506 35.04 -15.76 23.60
C ILE A 506 36.24 -16.05 22.68
N GLU A 507 37.16 -16.92 23.12
CA GLU A 507 38.31 -17.34 22.32
C GLU A 507 37.88 -18.12 21.06
N GLY A 508 38.56 -17.92 19.93
CA GLY A 508 38.32 -18.63 18.66
C GLY A 508 37.22 -18.04 17.77
N THR A 509 36.74 -16.83 18.09
CA THR A 509 35.68 -16.12 17.34
C THR A 509 36.21 -15.02 16.42
N GLU A 510 37.52 -14.94 16.21
CA GLU A 510 38.19 -13.89 15.43
C GLU A 510 37.66 -13.82 14.00
N ASP A 511 37.43 -14.97 13.36
CA ASP A 511 36.89 -15.07 12.00
C ASP A 511 35.48 -14.47 11.90
N LYS A 512 34.61 -14.76 12.87
CA LYS A 512 33.26 -14.18 12.95
C LYS A 512 33.27 -12.68 13.23
N ARG A 513 34.21 -12.20 14.05
CA ARG A 513 34.41 -10.75 14.23
C ARG A 513 34.89 -10.08 12.95
N SER A 514 35.77 -10.73 12.18
CA SER A 514 36.21 -10.25 10.87
C SER A 514 35.07 -10.22 9.85
N GLU A 515 34.17 -11.19 9.88
CA GLU A 515 32.95 -11.21 9.06
C GLU A 515 32.02 -10.04 9.40
N ILE A 516 31.77 -9.76 10.69
CA ILE A 516 31.00 -8.60 11.14
C ILE A 516 31.63 -7.29 10.65
N ALA A 517 32.96 -7.15 10.76
CA ALA A 517 33.68 -6.00 10.22
C ALA A 517 33.49 -5.86 8.71
N GLY A 518 33.42 -6.97 7.97
CA GLY A 518 33.10 -7.01 6.54
C GLY A 518 31.73 -6.42 6.22
N TYR A 519 30.68 -6.80 6.97
CA TYR A 519 29.34 -6.23 6.81
C TYR A 519 29.28 -4.75 7.17
N LEU A 520 29.92 -4.33 8.26
CA LEU A 520 30.00 -2.93 8.63
C LEU A 520 30.75 -2.11 7.57
N LEU A 521 31.82 -2.66 6.97
CA LEU A 521 32.55 -2.01 5.89
C LEU A 521 31.68 -1.89 4.63
N TYR A 522 30.88 -2.92 4.31
CA TYR A 522 29.89 -2.85 3.24
C TYR A 522 28.96 -1.64 3.43
N MET A 523 28.36 -1.47 4.61
CA MET A 523 27.46 -0.36 4.93
C MET A 523 28.18 1.00 4.92
N ALA A 524 29.39 1.05 5.50
CA ALA A 524 30.22 2.25 5.52
C ALA A 524 30.55 2.77 4.10
N LEU A 525 30.76 1.86 3.14
CA LEU A 525 31.12 2.17 1.77
C LEU A 525 29.92 2.40 0.84
N ASN A 526 28.87 1.59 0.96
CA ASN A 526 27.82 1.49 -0.07
C ASN A 526 26.45 2.02 0.34
N ASP A 527 26.19 2.30 1.63
CA ASP A 527 24.87 2.81 2.01
C ASP A 527 24.62 4.19 1.40
N SER A 528 23.47 4.34 0.74
CA SER A 528 23.03 5.60 0.13
C SER A 528 22.74 6.67 1.18
N THR A 529 22.40 6.26 2.41
CA THR A 529 22.08 7.16 3.50
C THR A 529 23.32 7.47 4.33
N LYS A 530 23.63 8.76 4.44
CA LYS A 530 24.81 9.27 5.18
C LYS A 530 24.80 8.86 6.66
N LEU A 531 23.62 8.77 7.27
CA LEU A 531 23.44 8.33 8.67
C LEU A 531 24.01 6.94 8.89
N VAL A 532 23.53 5.97 8.11
CA VAL A 532 23.91 4.55 8.23
C VAL A 532 25.41 4.37 7.97
N SER A 533 25.89 4.91 6.84
CA SER A 533 27.32 4.83 6.50
C SER A 533 28.21 5.56 7.50
N GLY A 534 27.75 6.67 8.09
CA GLY A 534 28.46 7.40 9.13
C GLY A 534 28.58 6.62 10.43
N VAL A 535 27.47 6.05 10.92
CA VAL A 535 27.46 5.22 12.13
C VAL A 535 28.33 3.98 11.96
N ALA A 536 28.22 3.27 10.82
CA ALA A 536 29.06 2.10 10.53
C ALA A 536 30.57 2.43 10.58
N LYS A 537 30.98 3.59 10.07
CA LYS A 537 32.38 4.05 10.14
C LYS A 537 32.84 4.31 11.57
N LEU A 538 31.99 4.86 12.42
CA LEU A 538 32.34 5.11 13.81
C LEU A 538 32.48 3.78 14.58
N VAL A 539 31.58 2.82 14.35
CA VAL A 539 31.69 1.46 14.92
C VAL A 539 33.00 0.80 14.48
N LEU A 540 33.33 0.84 13.18
CA LEU A 540 34.60 0.31 12.67
C LEU A 540 35.82 1.00 13.31
N LYS A 541 35.77 2.32 13.45
CA LYS A 541 36.87 3.10 14.04
C LYS A 541 37.09 2.75 15.52
N PHE A 542 36.02 2.73 16.32
CA PHE A 542 36.14 2.64 17.79
C PHE A 542 36.10 1.21 18.33
N ASP A 543 35.40 0.29 17.66
CA ASP A 543 35.22 -1.08 18.15
C ASP A 543 36.13 -2.10 17.42
N PHE A 544 36.63 -1.74 16.23
CA PHE A 544 37.49 -2.58 15.38
C PHE A 544 38.82 -1.93 14.99
N ASP A 545 39.16 -0.76 15.53
CA ASP A 545 40.40 -0.02 15.24
C ASP A 545 40.65 0.19 13.72
N THR A 546 39.57 0.30 12.93
CA THR A 546 39.62 0.37 11.47
C THR A 546 39.06 1.71 10.99
N GLU A 547 39.95 2.64 10.63
CA GLU A 547 39.56 3.94 10.08
C GLU A 547 39.48 3.88 8.54
N ILE A 548 38.36 4.35 7.98
CA ILE A 548 38.07 4.23 6.56
C ILE A 548 37.97 5.61 5.92
N ASP A 549 38.95 5.94 5.09
CA ASP A 549 38.82 7.01 4.10
C ASP A 549 38.38 6.42 2.74
N LYS A 550 37.14 6.71 2.34
CA LYS A 550 36.59 6.31 1.04
C LYS A 550 37.48 6.76 -0.12
N LYS A 551 38.19 7.88 0.02
CA LYS A 551 39.07 8.43 -1.03
C LYS A 551 40.36 7.61 -1.21
N GLU A 552 40.77 6.87 -0.18
CA GLU A 552 41.97 6.05 -0.26
C GLU A 552 41.70 4.73 -0.97
N ILE A 553 40.47 4.23 -1.01
CA ILE A 553 40.12 2.98 -1.70
C ILE A 553 39.93 3.26 -3.19
N ASN A 554 40.85 2.79 -4.03
CA ASN A 554 40.83 2.96 -5.48
C ASN A 554 41.38 1.73 -6.23
N LEU A 555 41.36 1.78 -7.57
CA LEU A 555 41.78 0.65 -8.42
C LEU A 555 43.25 0.27 -8.27
N ASP A 556 44.12 1.14 -7.76
CA ASP A 556 45.56 0.86 -7.61
C ASP A 556 45.88 0.10 -6.32
N ASN A 557 45.04 0.20 -5.30
CA ASN A 557 45.35 -0.34 -3.97
C ASN A 557 44.29 -1.26 -3.36
N PHE A 558 43.11 -1.39 -3.97
CA PHE A 558 42.00 -2.19 -3.42
C PHE A 558 42.39 -3.66 -3.14
N GLN A 559 43.27 -4.25 -3.94
CA GLN A 559 43.71 -5.65 -3.74
C GLN A 559 44.33 -5.87 -2.35
N LYS A 560 45.09 -4.89 -1.83
CA LYS A 560 45.66 -4.95 -0.48
C LYS A 560 44.58 -4.96 0.60
N TYR A 561 43.50 -4.21 0.38
CA TYR A 561 42.35 -4.20 1.29
C TYR A 561 41.58 -5.52 1.23
N LEU A 562 41.41 -6.11 0.04
CA LEU A 562 40.77 -7.43 -0.11
C LEU A 562 41.57 -8.54 0.58
N GLU A 563 42.90 -8.49 0.50
CA GLU A 563 43.78 -9.46 1.18
C GLU A 563 43.76 -9.30 2.70
N ALA A 564 43.67 -8.06 3.20
CA ALA A 564 43.60 -7.78 4.63
C ALA A 564 42.21 -8.08 5.23
N PHE A 565 41.14 -7.86 4.46
CA PHE A 565 39.75 -7.97 4.91
C PHE A 565 38.91 -8.73 3.88
N PRO A 566 39.08 -10.05 3.73
CA PRO A 566 38.46 -10.81 2.64
C PRO A 566 36.92 -10.80 2.67
N TYR A 567 36.29 -10.83 3.85
CA TYR A 567 34.84 -10.68 4.02
C TYR A 567 34.29 -9.30 3.60
N SER A 568 35.16 -8.33 3.37
CA SER A 568 34.75 -7.01 2.86
C SER A 568 34.75 -6.91 1.34
N ALA A 569 35.10 -7.99 0.64
CA ALA A 569 35.24 -7.99 -0.82
C ALA A 569 33.97 -7.51 -1.53
N LEU A 570 32.81 -8.00 -1.10
CA LEU A 570 31.51 -7.57 -1.61
C LEU A 570 31.35 -6.04 -1.53
N GLY A 571 31.70 -5.45 -0.38
CA GLY A 571 31.55 -4.02 -0.13
C GLY A 571 32.54 -3.16 -0.91
N ILE A 572 33.80 -3.56 -0.97
CA ILE A 572 34.84 -2.82 -1.69
C ILE A 572 34.60 -2.87 -3.20
N ILE A 573 34.26 -4.04 -3.74
CA ILE A 573 34.03 -4.22 -5.17
C ILE A 573 32.80 -3.44 -5.61
N ARG A 574 31.68 -3.52 -4.86
CA ARG A 574 30.48 -2.73 -5.15
C ARG A 574 30.77 -1.23 -5.15
N TYR A 575 31.53 -0.74 -4.18
CA TYR A 575 31.88 0.68 -4.08
C TYR A 575 32.70 1.14 -5.31
N LEU A 576 33.71 0.36 -5.70
CA LEU A 576 34.56 0.69 -6.84
C LEU A 576 33.80 0.58 -8.17
N LEU A 577 32.90 -0.39 -8.31
CA LEU A 577 32.01 -0.50 -9.46
C LEU A 577 31.11 0.71 -9.61
N LEU A 578 30.47 1.18 -8.53
CA LEU A 578 29.63 2.39 -8.58
C LEU A 578 30.40 3.63 -9.07
N GLN A 579 31.70 3.74 -8.75
CA GLN A 579 32.54 4.85 -9.23
C GLN A 579 33.01 4.67 -10.70
N ASN A 580 32.98 3.45 -11.23
CA ASN A 580 33.54 3.08 -12.53
C ASN A 580 32.52 2.31 -13.40
N GLN A 581 31.22 2.54 -13.21
CA GLN A 581 30.13 1.76 -13.81
C GLN A 581 30.02 1.86 -15.35
N ASN A 582 30.82 2.74 -15.96
CA ASN A 582 30.91 2.93 -17.41
C ASN A 582 32.23 2.40 -18.00
N ASP A 583 33.14 1.84 -17.19
CA ASP A 583 34.40 1.27 -17.67
C ASP A 583 34.30 -0.25 -17.78
N GLU A 584 34.13 -0.74 -19.00
CA GLU A 584 33.94 -2.17 -19.27
C GLU A 584 35.12 -3.04 -18.80
N LYS A 585 36.36 -2.52 -18.85
CA LYS A 585 37.54 -3.28 -18.43
C LYS A 585 37.53 -3.47 -16.91
N VAL A 586 37.14 -2.42 -16.19
CA VAL A 586 37.01 -2.46 -14.74
C VAL A 586 35.89 -3.41 -14.32
N ILE A 587 34.73 -3.35 -14.99
CA ILE A 587 33.61 -4.27 -14.75
C ILE A 587 34.05 -5.72 -14.97
N SER A 588 34.68 -6.00 -16.11
CA SER A 588 35.22 -7.32 -16.43
C SER A 588 36.20 -7.81 -15.38
N MET A 589 37.13 -6.96 -14.93
CA MET A 589 38.11 -7.32 -13.89
C MET A 589 37.39 -7.71 -12.59
N PHE A 590 36.37 -6.96 -12.19
CA PHE A 590 35.65 -7.24 -10.96
C PHE A 590 34.82 -8.52 -11.02
N ILE A 591 34.22 -8.86 -12.17
CA ILE A 591 33.55 -10.16 -12.38
C ILE A 591 34.52 -11.32 -12.09
N ASP A 592 35.76 -11.23 -12.59
CA ASP A 592 36.79 -12.25 -12.37
C ASP A 592 37.23 -12.30 -10.89
N ILE A 593 37.34 -11.15 -10.22
CA ILE A 593 37.71 -11.08 -8.80
C ILE A 593 36.61 -11.65 -7.89
N CYS A 594 35.34 -11.46 -8.23
CA CYS A 594 34.22 -12.05 -7.47
C CYS A 594 34.33 -13.58 -7.41
N ARG A 595 34.80 -14.22 -8.50
CA ARG A 595 35.06 -15.68 -8.50
C ARG A 595 36.12 -16.07 -7.46
N LYS A 596 37.17 -15.24 -7.27
CA LYS A 596 38.27 -15.50 -6.32
C LYS A 596 37.82 -15.39 -4.85
N TYR A 597 36.92 -14.46 -4.54
CA TYR A 597 36.48 -14.19 -3.15
C TYR A 597 35.11 -14.79 -2.82
N ARG A 598 34.62 -15.73 -3.63
CA ARG A 598 33.30 -16.34 -3.45
C ARG A 598 33.11 -16.97 -2.06
N ASP A 599 34.11 -17.70 -1.57
CA ASP A 599 34.06 -18.36 -0.25
C ASP A 599 33.92 -17.37 0.92
N TYR A 600 34.14 -16.08 0.68
CA TYR A 600 33.94 -14.99 1.63
C TYR A 600 32.62 -14.23 1.41
N GLY A 601 31.66 -14.84 0.69
CA GLY A 601 30.35 -14.25 0.43
C GLY A 601 30.33 -13.19 -0.69
N CYS A 602 31.39 -13.11 -1.50
CA CYS A 602 31.45 -12.15 -2.61
C CYS A 602 30.74 -12.67 -3.87
N ASP A 603 29.45 -12.39 -4.00
CA ASP A 603 28.63 -12.78 -5.16
C ASP A 603 28.30 -11.59 -6.07
N MET A 604 28.46 -11.80 -7.39
CA MET A 604 28.10 -10.82 -8.41
C MET A 604 26.61 -10.47 -8.38
N PHE A 605 25.71 -11.41 -8.09
CA PHE A 605 24.27 -11.11 -7.98
C PHE A 605 23.99 -10.05 -6.90
N CYS A 606 24.67 -10.15 -5.75
CA CYS A 606 24.57 -9.17 -4.67
C CYS A 606 25.30 -7.85 -4.96
N ILE A 607 26.28 -7.85 -5.86
CA ILE A 607 26.99 -6.63 -6.29
C ILE A 607 26.15 -5.83 -7.28
N LEU A 608 25.51 -6.51 -8.25
CA LEU A 608 24.68 -5.85 -9.26
C LEU A 608 23.42 -5.20 -8.67
N TYR A 609 22.99 -5.67 -7.51
CA TYR A 609 21.96 -5.01 -6.73
C TYR A 609 22.28 -3.52 -6.51
N GLY A 610 21.49 -2.65 -7.15
CA GLY A 610 21.60 -1.19 -7.03
C GLY A 610 22.78 -0.54 -7.80
N VAL A 611 23.42 -1.24 -8.73
CA VAL A 611 24.43 -0.64 -9.65
C VAL A 611 23.76 -0.34 -10.99
N ASP A 612 24.05 0.84 -11.55
CA ASP A 612 23.52 1.28 -12.84
C ASP A 612 24.58 1.09 -13.93
N MET A 613 24.77 -0.17 -14.34
CA MET A 613 25.71 -0.50 -15.41
C MET A 613 25.04 -0.34 -16.78
N ASP A 614 25.78 0.22 -17.73
CA ASP A 614 25.38 0.21 -19.14
C ASP A 614 25.51 -1.22 -19.70
N LEU A 615 24.38 -1.93 -19.72
CA LEU A 615 24.29 -3.32 -20.19
C LEU A 615 24.06 -3.43 -21.70
N THR A 616 24.32 -2.37 -22.47
CA THR A 616 24.28 -2.43 -23.94
C THR A 616 25.49 -3.17 -24.55
N SER A 617 26.55 -3.38 -23.77
CA SER A 617 27.76 -4.09 -24.20
C SER A 617 27.58 -5.60 -24.24
N GLU A 618 27.67 -6.18 -25.44
CA GLU A 618 27.57 -7.64 -25.66
C GLU A 618 28.66 -8.41 -24.89
N SER A 619 29.88 -7.86 -24.83
CA SER A 619 31.04 -8.44 -24.11
C SER A 619 30.80 -8.60 -22.60
N ILE A 620 30.21 -7.58 -21.96
CA ILE A 620 29.88 -7.65 -20.52
C ILE A 620 28.75 -8.65 -20.28
N CYS A 621 27.71 -8.61 -21.12
CA CYS A 621 26.58 -9.54 -21.03
C CYS A 621 27.03 -11.00 -21.17
N GLU A 622 27.93 -11.32 -22.08
CA GLU A 622 28.50 -12.66 -22.23
C GLU A 622 29.26 -13.09 -20.96
N LYS A 623 30.09 -12.22 -20.38
CA LYS A 623 30.82 -12.54 -19.14
C LYS A 623 29.90 -12.76 -17.95
N LEU A 624 28.84 -11.96 -17.82
CA LEU A 624 27.86 -12.12 -16.77
C LEU A 624 27.07 -13.43 -16.90
N LYS A 625 26.71 -13.82 -18.12
CA LYS A 625 26.11 -15.13 -18.42
C LYS A 625 27.08 -16.27 -18.14
N GLU A 626 28.36 -16.12 -18.46
CA GLU A 626 29.38 -17.11 -18.08
C GLU A 626 29.48 -17.24 -16.56
N TYR A 627 29.47 -16.12 -15.83
CA TYR A 627 29.44 -16.12 -14.37
C TYR A 627 28.23 -16.89 -13.82
N SER A 628 27.02 -16.66 -14.33
CA SER A 628 25.80 -17.33 -13.83
C SER A 628 25.84 -18.85 -13.97
N THR A 629 26.51 -19.40 -14.99
CA THR A 629 26.68 -20.87 -15.12
C THR A 629 27.48 -21.51 -14.00
N CYS A 630 28.27 -20.72 -13.27
CA CYS A 630 29.16 -21.19 -12.21
C CYS A 630 28.56 -20.96 -10.82
N VAL A 631 27.32 -20.48 -10.70
CA VAL A 631 26.69 -20.05 -9.45
C VAL A 631 25.59 -21.05 -9.07
N SER A 632 25.49 -21.38 -7.78
CA SER A 632 24.47 -22.29 -7.26
C SER A 632 23.15 -21.55 -6.97
N ASN A 633 22.05 -22.29 -6.85
CA ASN A 633 20.78 -21.70 -6.38
C ASN A 633 20.88 -21.13 -4.95
N GLU A 634 21.81 -21.66 -4.14
CA GLU A 634 22.04 -21.20 -2.76
C GLU A 634 22.69 -19.81 -2.74
N ASP A 635 23.65 -19.56 -3.64
CA ASP A 635 24.27 -18.23 -3.82
C ASP A 635 23.23 -17.17 -4.19
N GLN A 636 22.24 -17.54 -5.04
CA GLN A 636 21.16 -16.64 -5.44
C GLN A 636 20.08 -16.44 -4.35
N LYS A 637 20.07 -17.25 -3.28
CA LYS A 637 19.00 -17.21 -2.26
C LYS A 637 18.86 -15.82 -1.64
N SER A 638 19.98 -15.20 -1.28
CA SER A 638 19.99 -13.90 -0.61
C SER A 638 19.49 -12.79 -1.54
N VAL A 639 19.93 -12.75 -2.81
CA VAL A 639 19.42 -11.76 -3.76
C VAL A 639 17.93 -11.96 -4.03
N LYS A 640 17.46 -13.22 -4.09
CA LYS A 640 16.05 -13.51 -4.32
C LYS A 640 15.17 -13.01 -3.18
N LEU A 641 15.61 -13.25 -1.94
CA LEU A 641 14.94 -12.74 -0.75
C LEU A 641 14.96 -11.21 -0.68
N ILE A 642 16.06 -10.56 -1.08
CA ILE A 642 16.13 -9.09 -1.17
C ILE A 642 15.09 -8.56 -2.17
N ILE A 643 15.03 -9.12 -3.38
CA ILE A 643 14.05 -8.72 -4.41
C ILE A 643 12.64 -8.93 -3.87
N LYS A 644 12.34 -10.09 -3.28
CA LYS A 644 11.03 -10.39 -2.71
C LYS A 644 10.61 -9.38 -1.62
N MET A 645 11.54 -9.02 -0.74
CA MET A 645 11.33 -8.00 0.29
C MET A 645 11.01 -6.64 -0.35
N HIS A 646 11.68 -6.28 -1.45
CA HIS A 646 11.40 -5.03 -2.17
C HIS A 646 10.01 -5.04 -2.83
N LEU A 647 9.67 -6.13 -3.53
CA LEU A 647 8.41 -6.28 -4.27
C LEU A 647 7.18 -6.30 -3.36
N ASN A 648 7.31 -6.77 -2.12
CA ASN A 648 6.21 -6.84 -1.15
C ASN A 648 6.12 -5.62 -0.22
N GLU A 649 7.03 -4.63 -0.35
CA GLU A 649 7.04 -3.45 0.53
C GLU A 649 5.88 -2.48 0.20
N HIS A 650 5.32 -1.78 1.19
CA HIS A 650 4.17 -0.88 1.00
C HIS A 650 4.52 0.42 0.23
N ASN A 651 5.73 0.93 0.38
CA ASN A 651 6.34 2.01 -0.37
C ASN A 651 6.55 1.59 -1.82
N TRP A 652 5.82 2.27 -2.70
CA TRP A 652 5.87 2.07 -4.13
C TRP A 652 7.29 2.26 -4.71
N LYS A 653 8.12 3.19 -4.18
CA LYS A 653 9.51 3.39 -4.67
C LYS A 653 10.38 2.18 -4.44
N VAL A 654 10.15 1.52 -3.30
CA VAL A 654 10.88 0.33 -2.93
C VAL A 654 10.50 -0.81 -3.87
N ARG A 655 9.20 -0.99 -4.15
CA ARG A 655 8.74 -1.94 -5.17
C ARG A 655 9.31 -1.64 -6.56
N MET A 656 9.28 -0.37 -6.98
CA MET A 656 9.86 0.08 -8.25
C MET A 656 11.36 -0.22 -8.33
N THR A 657 12.08 -0.01 -7.22
CA THR A 657 13.51 -0.37 -7.10
C THR A 657 13.68 -1.88 -7.25
N GLY A 658 12.83 -2.68 -6.59
CA GLY A 658 12.80 -4.14 -6.73
C GLY A 658 12.57 -4.62 -8.17
N LEU A 659 11.64 -4.01 -8.90
CA LEU A 659 11.38 -4.31 -10.31
C LEU A 659 12.59 -3.97 -11.19
N SER A 660 13.20 -2.79 -10.99
CA SER A 660 14.40 -2.39 -11.74
C SER A 660 15.60 -3.29 -11.46
N ILE A 661 15.77 -3.74 -10.21
CA ILE A 661 16.80 -4.71 -9.84
C ILE A 661 16.55 -6.05 -10.54
N LEU A 662 15.30 -6.54 -10.51
CA LEU A 662 14.93 -7.80 -11.13
C LEU A 662 15.15 -7.74 -12.65
N GLU A 663 14.77 -6.64 -13.31
CA GLU A 663 15.06 -6.40 -14.72
C GLU A 663 16.56 -6.55 -15.01
N LYS A 664 17.41 -5.86 -14.25
CA LYS A 664 18.86 -5.88 -14.43
C LYS A 664 19.46 -7.26 -14.23
N ILE A 665 19.05 -7.96 -13.18
CA ILE A 665 19.58 -9.29 -12.87
C ILE A 665 19.08 -10.34 -13.87
N SER A 666 17.88 -10.16 -14.44
CA SER A 666 17.34 -11.07 -15.45
C SER A 666 18.19 -11.14 -16.73
N ILE A 667 19.08 -10.16 -16.97
CA ILE A 667 20.07 -10.21 -18.06
C ILE A 667 21.09 -11.34 -17.85
N MET A 668 21.48 -11.61 -16.59
CA MET A 668 22.39 -12.71 -16.24
C MET A 668 21.72 -14.08 -16.36
N ASP A 669 20.48 -14.14 -15.89
CA ASP A 669 19.65 -15.35 -15.88
C ASP A 669 18.16 -14.96 -15.97
N PRO A 670 17.55 -15.02 -17.17
CA PRO A 670 16.14 -14.68 -17.35
C PRO A 670 15.21 -15.54 -16.49
N LYS A 671 15.61 -16.77 -16.14
CA LYS A 671 14.82 -17.68 -15.32
C LYS A 671 14.66 -17.21 -13.89
N ILE A 672 15.47 -16.24 -13.44
CA ILE A 672 15.29 -15.65 -12.13
C ILE A 672 13.90 -14.99 -11.99
N ILE A 673 13.30 -14.55 -13.10
CA ILE A 673 11.94 -13.99 -13.11
C ILE A 673 10.92 -15.07 -12.73
N ASP A 674 11.16 -16.35 -13.06
CA ASP A 674 10.25 -17.47 -12.74
C ASP A 674 9.98 -17.58 -11.23
N ASP A 675 10.96 -17.22 -10.40
CA ASP A 675 10.85 -17.23 -8.93
C ASP A 675 9.92 -16.13 -8.39
N PHE A 676 9.64 -15.09 -9.19
CA PHE A 676 8.84 -13.92 -8.82
C PHE A 676 7.53 -13.79 -9.59
N VAL A 677 7.16 -14.79 -10.40
CA VAL A 677 5.94 -14.73 -11.22
C VAL A 677 4.72 -14.40 -10.37
N ILE A 678 4.60 -14.97 -9.16
CA ILE A 678 3.48 -14.69 -8.25
C ILE A 678 3.48 -13.22 -7.80
N ASP A 679 4.63 -12.71 -7.36
CA ASP A 679 4.77 -11.33 -6.91
C ASP A 679 4.47 -10.34 -8.06
N LEU A 680 5.02 -10.60 -9.26
CA LEU A 680 4.80 -9.79 -10.47
C LEU A 680 3.35 -9.82 -10.93
N ILE A 681 2.68 -10.97 -10.89
CA ILE A 681 1.25 -11.09 -11.18
C ILE A 681 0.44 -10.23 -10.22
N ASN A 682 0.68 -10.36 -8.92
CA ASN A 682 -0.05 -9.61 -7.90
C ASN A 682 0.13 -8.10 -8.11
N ILE A 683 1.34 -7.66 -8.41
CA ILE A 683 1.64 -6.27 -8.74
C ILE A 683 0.90 -5.84 -10.01
N ALA A 684 1.07 -6.54 -11.13
CA ALA A 684 0.45 -6.18 -12.41
C ALA A 684 -1.09 -6.11 -12.36
N LEU A 685 -1.72 -6.98 -11.56
CA LEU A 685 -3.18 -7.03 -11.42
C LEU A 685 -3.75 -6.06 -10.40
N SER A 686 -3.03 -5.74 -9.32
CA SER A 686 -3.65 -5.16 -8.12
C SER A 686 -2.91 -3.97 -7.51
N ASP A 687 -1.71 -3.62 -7.98
CA ASP A 687 -1.01 -2.44 -7.46
C ASP A 687 -1.81 -1.16 -7.74
N ARG A 688 -1.85 -0.24 -6.79
CA ARG A 688 -2.57 1.05 -6.94
C ARG A 688 -1.86 2.00 -7.90
N ILE A 689 -0.57 1.77 -8.18
CA ILE A 689 0.29 2.62 -9.00
C ILE A 689 0.42 2.05 -10.40
N PHE A 690 -0.05 2.82 -11.39
CA PHE A 690 -0.02 2.45 -12.81
C PHE A 690 1.39 2.09 -13.29
N GLU A 691 2.37 2.93 -13.00
CA GLU A 691 3.75 2.78 -13.48
C GLU A 691 4.39 1.46 -12.98
N ILE A 692 4.01 0.99 -11.79
CA ILE A 692 4.48 -0.29 -11.24
C ILE A 692 3.78 -1.47 -11.92
N ARG A 693 2.46 -1.37 -12.14
CA ARG A 693 1.70 -2.40 -12.87
C ARG A 693 2.28 -2.63 -14.26
N GLU A 694 2.51 -1.55 -15.00
CA GLU A 694 3.04 -1.59 -16.37
C GLU A 694 4.42 -2.25 -16.40
N PHE A 695 5.31 -1.89 -15.47
CA PHE A 695 6.66 -2.45 -15.43
C PHE A 695 6.66 -3.94 -15.04
N ALA A 696 5.84 -4.34 -14.06
CA ALA A 696 5.68 -5.76 -13.73
C ALA A 696 5.13 -6.58 -14.90
N GLY A 697 4.19 -6.01 -15.68
CA GLY A 697 3.69 -6.62 -16.91
C GLY A 697 4.79 -6.85 -17.95
N LYS A 698 5.64 -5.85 -18.20
CA LYS A 698 6.80 -5.97 -19.10
C LYS A 698 7.78 -7.08 -18.68
N LEU A 699 8.02 -7.24 -17.38
CA LEU A 699 8.87 -8.32 -16.86
C LEU A 699 8.25 -9.71 -17.06
N LEU A 700 6.93 -9.85 -16.94
CA LEU A 700 6.25 -11.10 -17.26
C LEU A 700 6.37 -11.42 -18.76
N GLU A 701 6.21 -10.43 -19.63
CA GLU A 701 6.36 -10.60 -21.08
C GLU A 701 7.78 -11.06 -21.48
N MET A 702 8.82 -10.67 -20.72
CA MET A 702 10.20 -11.10 -20.99
C MET A 702 10.43 -12.62 -20.90
N ILE A 703 9.60 -13.34 -20.13
CA ILE A 703 9.65 -14.80 -20.01
C ILE A 703 8.52 -15.49 -20.78
N ASP A 704 7.95 -14.81 -21.78
CA ASP A 704 6.78 -15.26 -22.54
C ASP A 704 5.58 -15.60 -21.65
N TYR A 705 5.51 -15.01 -20.45
CA TYR A 705 4.38 -15.14 -19.55
C TYR A 705 3.36 -14.05 -19.87
N GLU A 706 2.11 -14.47 -20.02
CA GLU A 706 1.06 -13.58 -20.47
C GLU A 706 0.76 -12.48 -19.43
N SER A 707 0.50 -11.24 -19.87
CA SER A 707 0.22 -10.07 -19.03
C SER A 707 -1.05 -9.35 -19.48
N PRO A 708 -1.81 -8.69 -18.57
CA PRO A 708 -2.92 -7.83 -18.96
C PRO A 708 -2.46 -6.63 -19.82
N GLU A 709 -3.32 -6.16 -20.72
CA GLU A 709 -3.09 -4.91 -21.46
C GLU A 709 -3.26 -3.71 -20.52
N ILE A 710 -2.17 -2.99 -20.25
CA ILE A 710 -2.12 -1.87 -19.31
C ILE A 710 -1.88 -0.57 -20.08
N ASP A 711 -2.92 0.27 -20.16
CA ASP A 711 -2.86 1.59 -20.81
C ASP A 711 -3.33 2.70 -19.86
N ARG A 712 -2.50 3.74 -19.73
CA ARG A 712 -2.69 4.82 -18.75
C ARG A 712 -3.97 5.61 -18.99
N GLU A 713 -4.20 6.05 -20.23
CA GLU A 713 -5.34 6.90 -20.55
C GLU A 713 -6.64 6.14 -20.31
N THR A 714 -6.67 4.87 -20.72
CA THR A 714 -7.77 3.95 -20.49
C THR A 714 -7.97 3.66 -19.00
N SER A 715 -6.91 3.34 -18.24
CA SER A 715 -6.98 3.13 -16.78
C SER A 715 -7.66 4.31 -16.11
N ILE A 716 -7.14 5.52 -16.32
CA ILE A 716 -7.65 6.74 -15.68
C ILE A 716 -9.11 6.98 -16.08
N ASN A 717 -9.44 6.86 -17.37
CA ASN A 717 -10.82 7.06 -17.84
C ASN A 717 -11.79 6.05 -17.21
N TYR A 718 -11.41 4.78 -17.14
CA TYR A 718 -12.28 3.69 -16.68
C TYR A 718 -12.52 3.71 -15.17
N LEU A 719 -11.60 4.30 -14.40
CA LEU A 719 -11.82 4.59 -12.98
C LEU A 719 -13.07 5.43 -12.73
N PHE A 720 -13.46 6.32 -13.67
CA PHE A 720 -14.63 7.20 -13.54
C PHE A 720 -15.89 6.70 -14.25
N LYS A 721 -15.82 5.58 -14.98
CA LYS A 721 -16.98 4.97 -15.63
C LYS A 721 -17.90 4.29 -14.62
N LYS A 722 -19.21 4.28 -14.89
CA LYS A 722 -20.16 3.52 -14.07
C LYS A 722 -19.90 2.02 -14.20
N SER A 723 -20.25 1.26 -13.16
CA SER A 723 -20.06 -0.19 -13.15
C SER A 723 -20.78 -0.87 -14.32
N ASP A 724 -21.99 -0.42 -14.68
CA ASP A 724 -22.73 -0.93 -15.84
C ASP A 724 -21.98 -0.71 -17.17
N GLU A 725 -21.34 0.46 -17.37
CA GLU A 725 -20.55 0.73 -18.58
C GLU A 725 -19.31 -0.17 -18.65
N LEU A 726 -18.63 -0.39 -17.52
CA LEU A 726 -17.49 -1.30 -17.47
C LEU A 726 -17.91 -2.75 -17.74
N LEU A 727 -19.04 -3.17 -17.19
CA LEU A 727 -19.63 -4.48 -17.44
C LEU A 727 -19.98 -4.67 -18.92
N GLU A 728 -20.49 -3.64 -19.59
CA GLU A 728 -20.72 -3.67 -21.05
C GLU A 728 -19.41 -3.80 -21.83
N ILE A 729 -18.38 -3.03 -21.48
CA ILE A 729 -17.06 -3.12 -22.13
C ILE A 729 -16.48 -4.55 -22.01
N ILE A 730 -16.57 -5.14 -20.82
CA ILE A 730 -16.13 -6.51 -20.54
C ILE A 730 -16.98 -7.54 -21.31
N LYS A 731 -18.30 -7.35 -21.37
CA LYS A 731 -19.20 -8.24 -22.12
C LYS A 731 -18.93 -8.21 -23.61
N ASP A 732 -18.65 -7.02 -24.16
CA ASP A 732 -18.44 -6.77 -25.59
C ASP A 732 -17.04 -7.16 -26.09
N GLY A 733 -16.05 -7.31 -25.19
CA GLY A 733 -14.68 -7.71 -25.59
C GLY A 733 -13.93 -6.63 -26.37
N LYS A 734 -14.22 -5.34 -26.14
CA LYS A 734 -13.61 -4.21 -26.85
C LYS A 734 -12.22 -3.85 -26.29
N PHE A 735 -11.49 -2.95 -26.97
CA PHE A 735 -10.25 -2.36 -26.46
C PHE A 735 -10.41 -1.86 -25.00
N GLY A 736 -9.47 -2.20 -24.12
CA GLY A 736 -9.48 -1.81 -22.71
C GLY A 736 -10.18 -2.77 -21.75
N VAL A 737 -10.55 -4.00 -22.16
CA VAL A 737 -11.21 -4.99 -21.27
C VAL A 737 -10.44 -5.22 -19.97
N ASP A 738 -9.11 -5.32 -20.03
CA ASP A 738 -8.30 -5.66 -18.85
C ASP A 738 -8.26 -4.49 -17.84
N GLU A 739 -8.24 -3.25 -18.33
CA GLU A 739 -8.39 -2.06 -17.49
C GLU A 739 -9.81 -1.90 -16.94
N ALA A 740 -10.83 -2.38 -17.67
CA ALA A 740 -12.19 -2.43 -17.14
C ALA A 740 -12.31 -3.44 -15.99
N PHE A 741 -11.65 -4.60 -16.13
CA PHE A 741 -11.55 -5.59 -15.06
C PHE A 741 -10.81 -5.03 -13.84
N TYR A 742 -9.65 -4.40 -14.03
CA TYR A 742 -8.93 -3.73 -12.95
C TYR A 742 -9.84 -2.72 -12.23
N ALA A 743 -10.45 -1.80 -12.98
CA ALA A 743 -11.31 -0.75 -12.45
C ALA A 743 -12.55 -1.30 -11.71
N LEU A 744 -13.08 -2.47 -12.08
CA LEU A 744 -14.13 -3.18 -11.32
C LEU A 744 -13.57 -3.91 -10.09
N SER A 745 -12.39 -4.53 -10.21
CA SER A 745 -11.79 -5.35 -9.14
C SER A 745 -11.41 -4.54 -7.90
N ILE A 746 -11.23 -3.23 -8.03
CA ILE A 746 -10.98 -2.33 -6.90
C ILE A 746 -12.27 -1.73 -6.30
N ARG A 747 -13.45 -2.02 -6.86
CA ARG A 747 -14.77 -1.52 -6.41
C ARG A 747 -15.37 -2.38 -5.31
N THR A 748 -14.79 -2.31 -4.12
CA THR A 748 -15.24 -3.17 -2.99
C THR A 748 -16.59 -2.77 -2.38
N LYS A 749 -17.02 -1.50 -2.48
CA LYS A 749 -18.21 -0.95 -1.79
C LYS A 749 -19.35 -0.49 -2.73
N GLU A 750 -19.13 -0.49 -4.04
CA GLU A 750 -20.00 0.15 -5.05
C GLU A 750 -20.72 -0.88 -5.96
N ILE A 751 -20.94 -2.09 -5.43
CA ILE A 751 -21.50 -3.21 -6.17
C ILE A 751 -23.03 -3.18 -6.12
N ASP A 752 -23.64 -2.56 -7.12
CA ASP A 752 -25.10 -2.41 -7.21
C ASP A 752 -25.81 -3.60 -7.88
N SER A 753 -25.13 -4.33 -8.77
CA SER A 753 -25.71 -5.46 -9.52
C SER A 753 -24.90 -6.75 -9.38
N ILE A 754 -25.22 -7.52 -8.34
CA ILE A 754 -24.61 -8.83 -8.09
C ILE A 754 -24.89 -9.79 -9.25
N GLU A 755 -26.10 -9.81 -9.79
CA GLU A 755 -26.47 -10.65 -10.94
C GLU A 755 -25.55 -10.42 -12.15
N ASN A 756 -25.28 -9.15 -12.50
CA ASN A 756 -24.41 -8.83 -13.63
C ASN A 756 -22.95 -9.23 -13.37
N LEU A 757 -22.47 -9.03 -12.14
CA LEU A 757 -21.10 -9.43 -11.78
C LEU A 757 -20.95 -10.94 -11.74
N MET A 758 -21.93 -11.66 -11.18
CA MET A 758 -21.97 -13.12 -11.22
C MET A 758 -22.01 -13.65 -12.66
N SER A 759 -22.72 -12.97 -13.57
CA SER A 759 -22.69 -13.29 -15.00
C SER A 759 -21.30 -13.07 -15.62
N VAL A 760 -20.60 -11.99 -15.27
CA VAL A 760 -19.23 -11.75 -15.71
C VAL A 760 -18.28 -12.81 -15.14
N VAL A 761 -18.33 -13.10 -13.84
CA VAL A 761 -17.52 -14.15 -13.22
C VAL A 761 -17.80 -15.50 -13.90
N SER A 762 -19.06 -15.86 -14.10
CA SER A 762 -19.42 -17.10 -14.79
C SER A 762 -18.89 -17.18 -16.22
N LYS A 763 -18.84 -16.06 -16.95
CA LYS A 763 -18.31 -16.00 -18.32
C LYS A 763 -16.79 -16.16 -18.34
N PHE A 764 -16.09 -15.51 -17.42
CA PHE A 764 -14.63 -15.38 -17.45
C PHE A 764 -13.88 -16.30 -16.48
N LYS A 765 -14.55 -17.06 -15.62
CA LYS A 765 -13.90 -18.00 -14.68
C LYS A 765 -13.06 -19.08 -15.36
N ASN A 766 -13.36 -19.36 -16.64
CA ASN A 766 -12.68 -20.35 -17.49
C ASN A 766 -12.10 -19.70 -18.76
N ASP A 767 -11.85 -18.38 -18.75
CA ASP A 767 -11.25 -17.66 -19.88
C ASP A 767 -9.87 -18.23 -20.22
N GLU A 768 -9.46 -18.14 -21.49
CA GLU A 768 -8.14 -18.61 -21.92
C GLU A 768 -7.01 -17.81 -21.25
N HIS A 769 -7.23 -16.50 -21.10
CA HIS A 769 -6.31 -15.58 -20.47
C HIS A 769 -6.37 -15.70 -18.95
N TRP A 770 -5.26 -16.09 -18.33
CA TRP A 770 -5.24 -16.37 -16.89
C TRP A 770 -5.54 -15.12 -16.04
N TYR A 771 -5.14 -13.93 -16.49
CA TYR A 771 -5.37 -12.69 -15.75
C TYR A 771 -6.86 -12.30 -15.73
N ARG A 772 -7.63 -12.60 -16.78
CA ARG A 772 -9.09 -12.40 -16.79
C ARG A 772 -9.79 -13.36 -15.83
N ARG A 773 -9.33 -14.62 -15.76
CA ARG A 773 -9.78 -15.54 -14.70
C ARG A 773 -9.45 -14.99 -13.31
N ALA A 774 -8.22 -14.52 -13.09
CA ALA A 774 -7.80 -13.95 -11.81
C ALA A 774 -8.64 -12.73 -11.41
N TYR A 775 -8.94 -11.81 -12.34
CA TYR A 775 -9.86 -10.70 -12.10
C TYR A 775 -11.28 -11.18 -11.76
N ALA A 776 -11.78 -12.23 -12.42
CA ALA A 776 -13.08 -12.81 -12.10
C ALA A 776 -13.13 -13.32 -10.64
N TYR A 777 -12.10 -14.07 -10.20
CA TYR A 777 -12.01 -14.51 -8.80
C TYR A 777 -11.75 -13.36 -7.82
N LYS A 778 -11.06 -12.28 -8.24
CA LYS A 778 -10.90 -11.08 -7.42
C LYS A 778 -12.22 -10.33 -7.22
N ILE A 779 -13.03 -10.22 -8.26
CA ILE A 779 -14.39 -9.68 -8.18
C ILE A 779 -15.24 -10.56 -7.26
N LEU A 780 -15.10 -11.88 -7.34
CA LEU A 780 -15.79 -12.84 -6.47
C LEU A 780 -15.41 -12.63 -4.99
N GLU A 781 -14.12 -12.43 -4.69
CA GLU A 781 -13.63 -12.12 -3.35
C GLU A 781 -14.25 -10.84 -2.78
N ASN A 782 -14.50 -9.84 -3.63
CA ASN A 782 -15.18 -8.63 -3.19
C ASN A 782 -16.67 -8.83 -2.98
N LEU A 783 -17.32 -9.66 -3.81
CA LEU A 783 -18.75 -9.95 -3.74
C LEU A 783 -19.14 -10.62 -2.43
N ILE A 784 -18.33 -11.55 -1.90
CA ILE A 784 -18.64 -12.27 -0.65
C ILE A 784 -18.71 -11.36 0.59
N LYS A 785 -18.22 -10.11 0.50
CA LYS A 785 -18.39 -9.10 1.56
C LYS A 785 -19.81 -8.54 1.60
N ASN A 786 -20.61 -8.73 0.55
CA ASN A 786 -21.98 -8.24 0.45
C ASN A 786 -22.97 -9.34 0.86
N PRO A 787 -23.84 -9.12 1.86
CA PRO A 787 -24.82 -10.13 2.31
C PRO A 787 -25.76 -10.66 1.22
N LYS A 788 -25.99 -9.89 0.15
CA LYS A 788 -26.81 -10.36 -0.98
C LYS A 788 -26.12 -11.43 -1.82
N ALA A 789 -24.81 -11.63 -1.67
CA ALA A 789 -24.07 -12.70 -2.33
C ALA A 789 -24.39 -14.09 -1.74
N ASP A 790 -25.04 -14.16 -0.57
CA ASP A 790 -25.49 -15.39 0.07
C ASP A 790 -26.35 -16.26 -0.87
N HIS A 791 -27.11 -15.62 -1.76
CA HIS A 791 -27.94 -16.31 -2.75
C HIS A 791 -27.13 -17.18 -3.73
N TYR A 792 -25.85 -16.86 -3.93
CA TYR A 792 -24.95 -17.52 -4.87
C TYR A 792 -23.86 -18.33 -4.18
N HIS A 793 -23.95 -18.57 -2.87
CA HIS A 793 -22.91 -19.27 -2.12
C HIS A 793 -22.57 -20.63 -2.71
N TYR A 794 -23.54 -21.36 -3.26
CA TYR A 794 -23.29 -22.65 -3.91
C TYR A 794 -22.40 -22.50 -5.15
N GLU A 795 -22.75 -21.58 -6.05
CA GLU A 795 -22.00 -21.31 -7.28
C GLU A 795 -20.59 -20.82 -6.95
N ILE A 796 -20.47 -19.90 -6.00
CA ILE A 796 -19.19 -19.35 -5.52
C ILE A 796 -18.31 -20.48 -4.97
N ILE A 797 -18.85 -21.31 -4.07
CA ILE A 797 -18.10 -22.43 -3.49
C ILE A 797 -17.70 -23.42 -4.58
N ASN A 798 -18.59 -23.79 -5.49
CA ASN A 798 -18.28 -24.75 -6.54
C ASN A 798 -17.19 -24.21 -7.48
N TRP A 799 -17.28 -22.96 -7.91
CA TRP A 799 -16.25 -22.34 -8.75
C TRP A 799 -14.90 -22.26 -8.02
N CYS A 800 -14.89 -21.86 -6.75
CA CYS A 800 -13.65 -21.83 -5.98
C CYS A 800 -13.07 -23.23 -5.74
N LEU A 801 -13.90 -24.27 -5.51
CA LEU A 801 -13.44 -25.65 -5.39
C LEU A 801 -12.81 -26.14 -6.70
N GLU A 802 -13.46 -25.90 -7.85
CA GLU A 802 -12.89 -26.17 -9.17
C GLU A 802 -11.53 -25.46 -9.36
N ALA A 803 -11.45 -24.19 -8.96
CA ALA A 803 -10.25 -23.37 -9.12
C ALA A 803 -9.17 -23.57 -8.05
N THR A 804 -9.42 -24.32 -6.98
CA THR A 804 -8.35 -24.67 -6.03
C THR A 804 -7.22 -25.48 -6.67
N GLU A 805 -7.51 -26.17 -7.78
CA GLU A 805 -6.56 -26.93 -8.60
C GLU A 805 -6.12 -26.18 -9.88
N ASP A 806 -6.42 -24.89 -10.03
CA ASP A 806 -5.95 -24.10 -11.18
C ASP A 806 -4.41 -24.08 -11.22
N LYS A 807 -3.85 -24.16 -12.43
CA LYS A 807 -2.41 -24.11 -12.66
C LYS A 807 -1.80 -22.78 -12.23
N ASN A 808 -2.59 -21.70 -12.27
CA ASN A 808 -2.15 -20.39 -11.81
C ASN A 808 -2.29 -20.30 -10.28
N PRO A 809 -1.17 -20.13 -9.54
CA PRO A 809 -1.17 -20.13 -8.08
C PRO A 809 -1.98 -18.98 -7.47
N VAL A 810 -2.12 -17.84 -8.17
CA VAL A 810 -2.92 -16.70 -7.69
C VAL A 810 -4.40 -17.03 -7.71
N ILE A 811 -4.88 -17.72 -8.75
CA ILE A 811 -6.28 -18.17 -8.84
C ILE A 811 -6.58 -19.21 -7.75
N SER A 812 -5.68 -20.18 -7.57
CA SER A 812 -5.79 -21.18 -6.50
C SER A 812 -5.79 -20.51 -5.11
N GLY A 813 -4.91 -19.54 -4.89
CA GLY A 813 -4.81 -18.77 -3.65
C GLY A 813 -6.07 -17.94 -3.36
N LEU A 814 -6.56 -17.17 -4.33
CA LEU A 814 -7.80 -16.39 -4.22
C LEU A 814 -8.99 -17.32 -3.89
N SER A 815 -9.08 -18.46 -4.58
CA SER A 815 -10.16 -19.42 -4.37
C SER A 815 -10.14 -20.03 -2.96
N LYS A 816 -8.96 -20.41 -2.46
CA LYS A 816 -8.79 -20.89 -1.07
C LYS A 816 -9.16 -19.81 -0.06
N GLY A 817 -8.69 -18.58 -0.24
CA GLY A 817 -9.02 -17.46 0.64
C GLY A 817 -10.52 -17.13 0.66
N ILE A 818 -11.21 -17.25 -0.47
CA ILE A 818 -12.68 -17.13 -0.54
C ILE A 818 -13.36 -18.24 0.28
N LEU A 819 -12.93 -19.49 0.12
CA LEU A 819 -13.49 -20.63 0.86
C LEU A 819 -13.27 -20.49 2.36
N GLU A 820 -12.09 -20.05 2.79
CA GLU A 820 -11.76 -19.79 4.19
C GLU A 820 -12.66 -18.70 4.79
N LYS A 821 -12.84 -17.57 4.08
CA LYS A 821 -13.75 -16.48 4.50
C LYS A 821 -15.21 -16.93 4.63
N LEU A 822 -15.62 -17.93 3.85
CA LEU A 822 -16.94 -18.57 3.94
C LEU A 822 -17.03 -19.66 5.04
N GLY A 823 -16.02 -19.78 5.91
CA GLY A 823 -15.99 -20.75 7.00
C GLY A 823 -15.77 -22.19 6.55
N ARG A 824 -15.15 -22.40 5.37
CA ARG A 824 -14.76 -23.71 4.86
C ARG A 824 -13.24 -23.82 4.91
N ALA A 825 -12.71 -24.44 5.95
CA ALA A 825 -11.29 -24.76 6.00
C ALA A 825 -10.94 -25.72 4.85
N VAL A 826 -10.11 -25.26 3.91
CA VAL A 826 -9.50 -26.13 2.91
C VAL A 826 -8.34 -26.84 3.60
N GLN A 827 -8.58 -28.02 4.15
CA GLN A 827 -7.45 -28.85 4.57
C GLN A 827 -6.60 -29.20 3.35
N PRO A 828 -5.26 -29.09 3.44
CA PRO A 828 -4.36 -29.41 2.34
C PRO A 828 -4.60 -30.84 1.86
N SER A 829 -4.60 -30.99 0.54
CA SER A 829 -5.06 -32.15 -0.20
C SER A 829 -4.28 -33.43 0.12
N CYS A 830 -4.95 -34.33 0.82
CA CYS A 830 -4.69 -35.76 0.69
C CYS A 830 -6.01 -36.52 0.74
N GLN A 831 -6.82 -36.49 -0.33
CA GLN A 831 -7.91 -37.45 -0.51
C GLN A 831 -8.46 -37.42 -1.94
N LYS A 832 -8.29 -38.53 -2.66
CA LYS A 832 -8.40 -38.67 -4.11
C LYS A 832 -9.62 -39.48 -4.57
N THR A 833 -10.65 -39.67 -3.73
CA THR A 833 -11.70 -40.65 -4.07
C THR A 833 -13.12 -40.11 -4.02
N ALA A 834 -13.97 -40.62 -4.94
CA ALA A 834 -15.42 -40.41 -4.96
C ALA A 834 -16.06 -40.72 -3.59
N TYR A 835 -15.46 -41.63 -2.83
CA TYR A 835 -15.84 -42.01 -1.47
C TYR A 835 -15.88 -40.82 -0.49
N ASP A 836 -14.98 -39.85 -0.63
CA ASP A 836 -14.88 -38.70 0.28
C ASP A 836 -15.94 -37.62 -0.05
N ARG A 837 -16.27 -37.46 -1.34
CA ARG A 837 -17.42 -36.65 -1.78
C ARG A 837 -18.74 -37.23 -1.26
N ILE A 838 -18.86 -38.56 -1.27
CA ILE A 838 -20.03 -39.30 -0.78
C ILE A 838 -20.21 -39.09 0.72
N ARG A 839 -19.15 -39.29 1.52
CA ARG A 839 -19.20 -39.09 2.97
C ARG A 839 -19.57 -37.65 3.36
N ARG A 840 -19.14 -36.67 2.57
CA ARG A 840 -19.51 -35.27 2.77
C ARG A 840 -20.99 -35.02 2.49
N ILE A 841 -21.55 -35.59 1.42
CA ILE A 841 -22.98 -35.45 1.10
C ILE A 841 -23.84 -36.12 2.17
N GLU A 842 -23.45 -37.30 2.65
CA GLU A 842 -24.13 -37.98 3.77
C GLU A 842 -24.17 -37.09 5.03
N ASN A 843 -23.05 -36.47 5.39
CA ASN A 843 -23.01 -35.52 6.52
C ASN A 843 -23.91 -34.29 6.29
N LEU A 844 -23.97 -33.77 5.07
CA LEU A 844 -24.81 -32.61 4.73
C LEU A 844 -26.32 -32.96 4.75
N LEU A 845 -26.67 -34.19 4.40
CA LEU A 845 -28.05 -34.71 4.49
C LEU A 845 -28.55 -34.86 5.93
N GLU A 846 -27.64 -34.94 6.90
CA GLU A 846 -27.93 -34.96 8.35
C GLU A 846 -27.83 -33.58 9.01
N SER A 847 -27.61 -32.51 8.25
CA SER A 847 -27.55 -31.14 8.77
C SER A 847 -28.81 -30.74 9.57
N GLY A 848 -28.69 -29.86 10.56
CA GLY A 848 -29.86 -29.25 11.21
C GLY A 848 -30.63 -28.28 10.31
N ASP A 849 -30.02 -27.80 9.23
CA ASP A 849 -30.59 -26.81 8.30
C ASP A 849 -31.26 -27.49 7.09
N TRP A 850 -32.55 -27.20 6.89
CA TRP A 850 -33.33 -27.76 5.78
C TRP A 850 -32.82 -27.30 4.40
N THR A 851 -32.18 -26.13 4.30
CA THR A 851 -31.63 -25.59 3.05
C THR A 851 -30.46 -26.46 2.59
N VAL A 852 -29.55 -26.76 3.52
CA VAL A 852 -28.39 -27.63 3.29
C VAL A 852 -28.83 -29.04 2.89
N LYS A 853 -29.89 -29.57 3.51
CA LYS A 853 -30.44 -30.88 3.12
C LYS A 853 -31.02 -30.90 1.71
N VAL A 854 -31.74 -29.84 1.32
CA VAL A 854 -32.31 -29.74 -0.04
C VAL A 854 -31.21 -29.65 -1.10
N GLU A 855 -30.16 -28.87 -0.83
CA GLU A 855 -28.99 -28.77 -1.71
C GLU A 855 -28.25 -30.11 -1.80
N ALA A 856 -28.04 -30.78 -0.67
CA ALA A 856 -27.44 -32.11 -0.66
C ALA A 856 -28.27 -33.14 -1.43
N LEU A 857 -29.60 -33.10 -1.32
CA LEU A 857 -30.50 -33.92 -2.12
C LEU A 857 -30.41 -33.62 -3.62
N GLN A 858 -30.21 -32.36 -4.01
CA GLN A 858 -30.01 -31.99 -5.41
C GLN A 858 -28.68 -32.55 -5.95
N SER A 859 -27.60 -32.53 -5.16
CA SER A 859 -26.36 -33.22 -5.52
C SER A 859 -26.55 -34.74 -5.63
N VAL A 860 -27.34 -35.37 -4.73
CA VAL A 860 -27.69 -36.79 -4.83
C VAL A 860 -28.47 -37.10 -6.11
N ARG A 861 -29.34 -36.20 -6.57
CA ARG A 861 -30.06 -36.35 -7.84
C ARG A 861 -29.11 -36.47 -9.03
N ASP A 862 -28.06 -35.67 -9.06
CA ASP A 862 -27.07 -35.68 -10.14
C ASP A 862 -26.33 -37.04 -10.17
N PHE A 863 -25.94 -37.58 -9.02
CA PHE A 863 -25.37 -38.94 -8.91
C PHE A 863 -26.34 -40.03 -9.37
N ILE A 864 -27.63 -39.91 -9.04
CA ILE A 864 -28.64 -40.88 -9.49
C ILE A 864 -28.81 -40.81 -11.02
N ASN A 865 -28.75 -39.62 -11.61
CA ASN A 865 -28.80 -39.44 -13.07
C ASN A 865 -27.55 -40.01 -13.77
N GLU A 866 -26.40 -40.04 -13.09
CA GLU A 866 -25.17 -40.69 -13.54
C GLU A 866 -25.20 -42.22 -13.40
N GLY A 867 -26.30 -42.80 -12.91
CA GLY A 867 -26.52 -44.25 -12.82
C GLY A 867 -26.23 -44.87 -11.46
N HIS A 868 -25.94 -44.06 -10.44
CA HIS A 868 -25.67 -44.53 -9.08
C HIS A 868 -26.95 -44.72 -8.26
N TYR A 869 -27.79 -45.69 -8.62
CA TYR A 869 -29.10 -45.94 -7.97
C TYR A 869 -29.03 -46.41 -6.51
N GLY A 870 -27.84 -46.74 -5.98
CA GLY A 870 -27.66 -47.11 -4.57
C GLY A 870 -28.03 -46.02 -3.56
N TYR A 871 -28.16 -44.77 -4.02
CA TYR A 871 -28.54 -43.62 -3.17
C TYR A 871 -30.05 -43.39 -3.08
N LEU A 872 -30.85 -44.21 -3.78
CA LEU A 872 -32.31 -44.11 -3.68
C LEU A 872 -32.80 -44.35 -2.25
N ASP A 873 -32.14 -45.22 -1.49
CA ASP A 873 -32.52 -45.51 -0.09
C ASP A 873 -32.44 -44.24 0.77
N ILE A 874 -31.38 -43.46 0.59
CA ILE A 874 -31.17 -42.18 1.28
C ILE A 874 -32.26 -41.17 0.88
N VAL A 875 -32.60 -41.07 -0.40
CA VAL A 875 -33.68 -40.20 -0.88
C VAL A 875 -35.04 -40.64 -0.31
N MET A 876 -35.26 -41.95 -0.18
CA MET A 876 -36.47 -42.52 0.42
C MET A 876 -36.59 -42.17 1.91
N GLU A 877 -35.48 -42.20 2.67
CA GLU A 877 -35.45 -41.79 4.08
C GLU A 877 -35.85 -40.32 4.26
N LYS A 878 -35.48 -39.42 3.33
CA LYS A 878 -35.82 -38.00 3.42
C LYS A 878 -37.30 -37.69 3.15
N LEU A 879 -38.13 -38.68 2.81
CA LEU A 879 -39.59 -38.54 2.86
C LEU A 879 -40.14 -38.41 4.29
N ASP A 880 -39.35 -38.77 5.31
CA ASP A 880 -39.67 -38.64 6.73
C ASP A 880 -39.13 -37.35 7.37
N ASP A 881 -38.44 -36.49 6.61
CA ASP A 881 -37.85 -35.27 7.15
C ASP A 881 -38.92 -34.33 7.72
N PRO A 882 -38.70 -33.67 8.88
CA PRO A 882 -39.69 -32.76 9.47
C PRO A 882 -40.04 -31.57 8.58
N HIS A 883 -39.15 -31.16 7.65
CA HIS A 883 -39.35 -29.96 6.83
C HIS A 883 -39.95 -30.28 5.45
N TRP A 884 -41.07 -29.63 5.11
CA TRP A 884 -41.83 -29.87 3.88
C TRP A 884 -41.03 -29.71 2.58
N LYS A 885 -40.07 -28.77 2.54
CA LYS A 885 -39.20 -28.58 1.37
C LYS A 885 -38.26 -29.76 1.11
N VAL A 886 -37.78 -30.43 2.16
CA VAL A 886 -36.91 -31.60 2.04
C VAL A 886 -37.72 -32.77 1.49
N LYS A 887 -38.93 -33.00 2.02
CA LYS A 887 -39.88 -33.98 1.48
C LYS A 887 -40.21 -33.71 0.01
N ASN A 888 -40.45 -32.45 -0.36
CA ASN A 888 -40.74 -32.06 -1.74
C ASN A 888 -39.56 -32.28 -2.70
N ALA A 889 -38.33 -32.02 -2.25
CA ALA A 889 -37.12 -32.30 -3.02
C ALA A 889 -36.97 -33.82 -3.25
N ALA A 890 -37.10 -34.62 -2.19
CA ALA A 890 -37.08 -36.08 -2.28
C ALA A 890 -38.18 -36.63 -3.21
N LEU A 891 -39.43 -36.17 -3.06
CA LEU A 891 -40.53 -36.51 -3.97
C LEU A 891 -40.26 -36.09 -5.41
N GLY A 892 -39.57 -34.96 -5.63
CA GLY A 892 -39.16 -34.49 -6.94
C GLY A 892 -38.18 -35.44 -7.61
N ILE A 893 -37.17 -35.91 -6.86
CA ILE A 893 -36.18 -36.89 -7.34
C ILE A 893 -36.89 -38.20 -7.69
N LEU A 894 -37.66 -38.75 -6.74
CA LEU A 894 -38.35 -40.04 -6.93
C LEU A 894 -39.36 -40.02 -8.08
N ALA A 895 -39.98 -38.87 -8.36
CA ALA A 895 -40.94 -38.72 -9.46
C ALA A 895 -40.33 -38.91 -10.86
N ASP A 896 -39.02 -38.74 -11.00
CA ASP A 896 -38.29 -38.90 -12.25
C ASP A 896 -37.68 -40.32 -12.40
N ILE A 897 -37.77 -41.15 -11.34
CA ILE A 897 -37.25 -42.52 -11.30
C ILE A 897 -38.33 -43.52 -11.73
N ASP A 898 -37.91 -44.66 -12.27
CA ASP A 898 -38.84 -45.73 -12.60
C ASP A 898 -39.50 -46.32 -11.34
N PRO A 899 -40.85 -46.38 -11.28
CA PRO A 899 -41.57 -46.95 -10.13
C PRO A 899 -41.10 -48.35 -9.73
N ASP A 900 -40.61 -49.15 -10.69
CA ASP A 900 -40.11 -50.49 -10.41
C ASP A 900 -38.86 -50.50 -9.53
N LEU A 901 -38.03 -49.44 -9.59
CA LEU A 901 -36.80 -49.27 -8.80
C LEU A 901 -37.06 -48.74 -7.39
N ILE A 902 -38.22 -48.11 -7.17
CA ILE A 902 -38.59 -47.45 -5.90
C ILE A 902 -39.86 -48.06 -5.30
N LYS A 903 -40.18 -49.32 -5.63
CA LYS A 903 -41.31 -50.07 -5.06
C LYS A 903 -41.44 -49.97 -3.54
N PRO A 904 -40.34 -50.02 -2.75
CA PRO A 904 -40.42 -49.85 -1.30
C PRO A 904 -40.94 -48.47 -0.86
N ALA A 905 -40.70 -47.42 -1.65
CA ALA A 905 -41.13 -46.06 -1.36
C ALA A 905 -42.62 -45.81 -1.63
N ILE A 906 -43.23 -46.58 -2.54
CA ILE A 906 -44.60 -46.32 -3.01
C ILE A 906 -45.63 -46.24 -1.86
N PRO A 907 -45.67 -47.18 -0.89
CA PRO A 907 -46.56 -47.07 0.27
C PRO A 907 -46.33 -45.77 1.07
N LYS A 908 -45.07 -45.35 1.21
CA LYS A 908 -44.70 -44.13 1.93
C LYS A 908 -45.16 -42.89 1.18
N ILE A 909 -44.91 -42.81 -0.12
CA ILE A 909 -45.39 -41.74 -0.99
C ILE A 909 -46.93 -41.65 -0.92
N ILE A 910 -47.64 -42.79 -0.95
CA ILE A 910 -49.10 -42.82 -0.78
C ILE A 910 -49.51 -42.25 0.60
N SER A 911 -48.76 -42.55 1.67
CA SER A 911 -49.07 -42.03 3.01
C SER A 911 -48.94 -40.50 3.12
N LEU A 912 -48.06 -39.88 2.32
CA LEU A 912 -47.87 -38.42 2.26
C LEU A 912 -49.06 -37.67 1.65
N LEU A 913 -50.06 -38.38 1.10
CA LEU A 913 -51.35 -37.76 0.80
C LEU A 913 -52.03 -37.23 2.06
N ASN A 914 -51.72 -37.75 3.25
CA ASN A 914 -52.24 -37.26 4.52
C ASN A 914 -51.25 -36.35 5.27
N ASP A 915 -50.25 -35.78 4.58
CA ASP A 915 -49.29 -34.87 5.20
C ASP A 915 -49.98 -33.58 5.69
N GLY A 916 -49.39 -32.92 6.69
CA GLY A 916 -49.93 -31.66 7.23
C GLY A 916 -49.69 -30.46 6.31
N ASP A 917 -48.74 -30.57 5.37
CA ASP A 917 -48.38 -29.51 4.43
C ASP A 917 -49.01 -29.73 3.04
N GLU A 918 -49.79 -28.74 2.58
CA GLU A 918 -50.49 -28.81 1.28
C GLU A 918 -49.55 -28.94 0.07
N SER A 919 -48.33 -28.39 0.16
CA SER A 919 -47.34 -28.48 -0.91
C SER A 919 -46.87 -29.92 -1.09
N VAL A 920 -46.67 -30.63 0.02
CA VAL A 920 -46.29 -32.05 0.03
C VAL A 920 -47.41 -32.91 -0.55
N ILE A 921 -48.67 -32.64 -0.18
CA ILE A 921 -49.83 -33.33 -0.74
C ILE A 921 -49.90 -33.14 -2.26
N LEU A 922 -49.79 -31.90 -2.74
CA LEU A 922 -49.86 -31.58 -4.16
C LEU A 922 -48.72 -32.25 -4.94
N LYS A 923 -47.50 -32.18 -4.42
CA LYS A 923 -46.33 -32.83 -5.04
C LYS A 923 -46.51 -34.35 -5.08
N THR A 924 -47.03 -34.94 -4.01
CA THR A 924 -47.36 -36.37 -3.93
C THR A 924 -48.38 -36.78 -4.98
N LEU A 925 -49.45 -35.99 -5.20
CA LEU A 925 -50.44 -36.25 -6.24
C LEU A 925 -49.79 -36.26 -7.64
N LEU A 926 -48.92 -35.29 -7.93
CA LEU A 926 -48.19 -35.22 -9.20
C LEU A 926 -47.26 -36.43 -9.40
N THR A 927 -46.56 -36.85 -8.35
CA THR A 927 -45.68 -38.03 -8.35
C THR A 927 -46.50 -39.31 -8.61
N LEU A 928 -47.61 -39.51 -7.90
CA LEU A 928 -48.49 -40.68 -8.06
C LEU A 928 -49.14 -40.72 -9.44
N LYS A 929 -49.47 -39.56 -10.02
CA LYS A 929 -49.95 -39.46 -11.40
C LYS A 929 -48.90 -39.95 -12.40
N LYS A 930 -47.64 -39.53 -12.27
CA LYS A 930 -46.53 -40.02 -13.12
C LYS A 930 -46.37 -41.54 -12.98
N PHE A 931 -46.42 -42.06 -11.75
CA PHE A 931 -46.30 -43.51 -11.52
C PHE A 931 -47.49 -44.28 -12.10
N GLY A 932 -48.71 -43.75 -11.96
CA GLY A 932 -49.92 -44.30 -12.55
C GLY A 932 -49.95 -44.32 -14.08
N GLN A 933 -49.15 -43.47 -14.74
CA GLN A 933 -48.94 -43.57 -16.17
C GLN A 933 -48.17 -44.84 -16.56
N LYS A 934 -47.30 -45.35 -15.68
CA LYS A 934 -46.49 -46.56 -15.89
C LYS A 934 -47.15 -47.82 -15.30
N ASP A 935 -47.60 -47.79 -14.05
CA ASP A 935 -48.33 -48.89 -13.39
C ASP A 935 -49.69 -48.43 -12.86
N MET A 936 -50.74 -48.86 -13.55
CA MET A 936 -52.12 -48.51 -13.22
C MET A 936 -52.59 -49.05 -11.86
N LYS A 937 -51.98 -50.13 -11.35
CA LYS A 937 -52.33 -50.71 -10.04
C LYS A 937 -52.03 -49.75 -8.88
N ILE A 938 -51.10 -48.81 -9.08
CA ILE A 938 -50.82 -47.75 -8.10
C ILE A 938 -52.02 -46.81 -8.00
N LEU A 939 -52.64 -46.44 -9.12
CA LEU A 939 -53.83 -45.59 -9.12
C LEU A 939 -55.02 -46.27 -8.47
N GLU A 940 -55.24 -47.56 -8.75
CA GLU A 940 -56.31 -48.37 -8.14
C GLU A 940 -56.25 -48.32 -6.60
N LYS A 941 -55.04 -48.44 -6.02
CA LYS A 941 -54.80 -48.40 -4.58
C LYS A 941 -55.04 -47.02 -3.96
N VAL A 942 -54.85 -45.96 -4.74
CA VAL A 942 -54.91 -44.57 -4.25
C VAL A 942 -56.33 -43.98 -4.34
N MET A 943 -57.19 -44.49 -5.22
CA MET A 943 -58.58 -43.97 -5.39
C MET A 943 -59.37 -43.77 -4.09
N PRO A 944 -59.40 -44.74 -3.13
CA PRO A 944 -60.15 -44.56 -1.89
C PRO A 944 -59.64 -43.43 -0.99
N GLN A 945 -58.36 -43.07 -1.13
CA GLN A 945 -57.76 -41.96 -0.38
C GLN A 945 -58.04 -40.62 -1.06
N LEU A 946 -58.05 -40.56 -2.40
CA LEU A 946 -58.41 -39.35 -3.14
C LEU A 946 -59.86 -38.92 -2.89
N ASP A 947 -60.78 -39.87 -2.76
CA ASP A 947 -62.19 -39.59 -2.44
C ASP A 947 -62.35 -38.92 -1.06
N LYS A 948 -61.52 -39.34 -0.08
CA LYS A 948 -61.49 -38.70 1.24
C LYS A 948 -60.87 -37.30 1.17
N LEU A 949 -59.81 -37.15 0.37
CA LEU A 949 -59.04 -35.92 0.28
C LEU A 949 -59.76 -34.81 -0.50
N GLU A 950 -60.57 -35.16 -1.50
CA GLU A 950 -61.38 -34.22 -2.29
C GLU A 950 -62.39 -33.43 -1.44
N ASN A 951 -62.84 -34.02 -0.32
CA ASN A 951 -63.79 -33.38 0.59
C ASN A 951 -63.17 -32.28 1.46
N TYR A 952 -61.84 -32.29 1.66
CA TYR A 952 -61.15 -31.41 2.61
C TYR A 952 -59.98 -30.59 2.01
N GLY A 953 -59.53 -30.87 0.78
CA GLY A 953 -58.40 -30.19 0.14
C GLY A 953 -58.71 -28.85 -0.52
N THR A 954 -57.67 -28.06 -0.82
CA THR A 954 -57.77 -26.80 -1.59
C THR A 954 -58.11 -27.03 -3.06
N TRP A 955 -58.51 -25.97 -3.78
CA TRP A 955 -58.96 -26.08 -5.17
C TRP A 955 -57.90 -26.73 -6.09
N SER A 956 -56.62 -26.42 -5.92
CA SER A 956 -55.53 -27.03 -6.69
C SER A 956 -55.39 -28.53 -6.43
N ILE A 957 -55.58 -28.97 -5.19
CA ILE A 957 -55.60 -30.38 -4.81
C ILE A 957 -56.81 -31.08 -5.44
N LYS A 958 -58.01 -30.47 -5.38
CA LYS A 958 -59.23 -31.02 -6.00
C LYS A 958 -59.10 -31.12 -7.51
N GLU A 959 -58.53 -30.11 -8.16
CA GLU A 959 -58.27 -30.11 -9.60
C GLU A 959 -57.34 -31.26 -9.99
N GLU A 960 -56.24 -31.45 -9.26
CA GLU A 960 -55.29 -32.51 -9.58
C GLU A 960 -55.87 -33.90 -9.29
N ILE A 961 -56.66 -34.07 -8.23
CA ILE A 961 -57.46 -35.29 -7.97
C ILE A 961 -58.39 -35.60 -9.13
N MET A 962 -59.13 -34.60 -9.63
CA MET A 962 -60.04 -34.76 -10.77
C MET A 962 -59.27 -35.22 -12.02
N ARG A 963 -58.11 -34.62 -12.30
CA ARG A 963 -57.23 -35.01 -13.41
C ARG A 963 -56.70 -36.44 -13.26
N LEU A 964 -56.35 -36.85 -12.04
CA LEU A 964 -55.88 -38.20 -11.71
C LEU A 964 -56.98 -39.25 -11.90
N LYS A 965 -58.20 -38.97 -11.42
CA LYS A 965 -59.40 -39.79 -11.62
C LYS A 965 -59.75 -39.92 -13.11
N LEU A 966 -59.75 -38.81 -13.85
CA LEU A 966 -59.97 -38.82 -15.30
C LEU A 966 -58.93 -39.68 -16.04
N SER A 967 -57.65 -39.57 -15.67
CA SER A 967 -56.58 -40.41 -16.25
C SER A 967 -56.80 -41.90 -15.97
N TYR A 968 -57.29 -42.25 -14.77
CA TYR A 968 -57.58 -43.63 -14.40
C TYR A 968 -58.79 -44.18 -15.17
N TYR A 969 -59.90 -43.44 -15.21
CA TYR A 969 -61.11 -43.85 -15.94
C TYR A 969 -60.89 -43.96 -17.45
N ASN A 970 -60.12 -43.04 -18.05
CA ASN A 970 -59.78 -43.10 -19.47
C ASN A 970 -58.95 -44.35 -19.82
N LYS A 971 -58.03 -44.77 -18.94
CA LYS A 971 -57.25 -46.00 -19.14
C LYS A 971 -58.06 -47.28 -18.92
N LEU A 972 -58.99 -47.31 -17.95
CA LEU A 972 -59.92 -48.44 -17.78
C LEU A 972 -60.79 -48.65 -19.03
N ARG A 973 -61.20 -47.56 -19.67
CA ARG A 973 -62.00 -47.57 -20.91
C ARG A 973 -61.23 -48.05 -22.15
N GLN A 974 -59.91 -48.13 -22.09
CA GLN A 974 -59.06 -48.68 -23.17
C GLN A 974 -58.74 -50.18 -22.99
N LYS A 975 -59.07 -50.77 -21.83
CA LYS A 975 -58.87 -52.20 -21.52
C LYS A 975 -60.13 -53.08 -21.69
N HIS A 976 -61.27 -52.45 -21.91
CA HIS A 976 -62.53 -53.06 -22.34
C HIS A 976 -62.82 -52.61 -23.77
#